data_AF-A0A8H5Y7J6-F1
#
_entry.id   AF-A0A8H5Y7J6-F1
#
_cell.length_a   1.000
_cell.length_b   1.000
_cell.length_c   1.000
_cell.angle_alpha   90.00
_cell.angle_beta   90.00
_cell.angle_gamma   90.00
#
_symmetry.space_group_name_H-M   'P 1'
#
loop_
_entity.id
_entity.type
_entity.pdbx_description
1 polymer ?
#
loop_
_entity_poly.entity_id
_entity_poly.type
_entity_poly.pdbx_seq_one_letter_code
_entity_poly.pdbx_strand_id
1 'polypeptide(L)'
;MDFAGGLSSDEIRRIDRIMDLEWMEFAEGWEWHALNYVNPLPPMIPYPSYCVSRRCGWCRFSIKPGDLITARASGGTETVAFESCDSFNDEKLHATFRRCTSDHESCATIGYHVECSEIASSFGLDKRAFVPVARYSYEPSVQEDERRREWILNHLHQIMSEKFTSLPPEILLMICKHLVLHYAIASLSHVSRSIQCTIEPLKDVWATHFDLDGIEYIASLSNMPKPGSSLLWREVEGQQENYLFISEDHLGIRQIVNDPGAVTSVQGSSGWWRTLPITSKVLSFSDDGLKLRSFAAAPLNPTICWPYPMTPNAMKNMAYHVTKDSPSSLGMTIEARMVALKFNEPEITGYSACWYKDQLVDLHTHKAEESLAFYRELGEMAKHKLSKEKSNDSTTSSSPHWTYHPLSPGERVEQVWLRSRKEAGEKDTTEDERRPKPSDTTNGTAISLVTNQSRTLTMGRSSSSHSEWKCIAKESTDSPALVYFSPRLGGISLFASPTVKGSDKETLPAELAPESETDLVETPEVSLDAVREVQICREQSDKGASSISGLLFLYKDGSQACVGKFRFDHAKEVVSVADSTCFYLGTRYLDQGNRVLGEFCLSKPDVCIFSTTNKSASINMAESNKLNNDLTESTYVKVCSDHSETQSRQIVTSKYKDEKLSPLQKHVQFWDRDNDGIINPWDVYNGFRELGFGLFFSIGSLLIPIFFSYPTRLGHSWLPDPLFRIYVNDIHKAKHGSDTGIFDFDGNFSPERFEQMFQRFDASGDGGLNADDLWRLWAKDRCAADPAGWTFAFMEWWTTYVLLQEDGVVKSDDLRACYDGSLFWRIKDERGRRSQCMDRKSFGMRNFFASI
;
A
#
# COMPACT_ATOMS: atom_id res chain seq x y z
N MET A 1 -9.93 -0.12 63.59
CA MET A 1 -11.35 -0.17 63.19
C MET A 1 -11.35 -0.13 61.68
N ASP A 2 -11.59 -1.28 61.08
CA ASP A 2 -11.58 -1.52 59.64
C ASP A 2 -12.77 -0.84 58.96
N PHE A 3 -12.52 -0.13 57.87
CA PHE A 3 -13.53 0.22 56.87
C PHE A 3 -12.97 -0.11 55.49
N ALA A 4 -13.24 -1.35 55.06
CA ALA A 4 -13.03 -1.83 53.70
C ALA A 4 -14.19 -1.34 52.82
N GLY A 5 -13.91 -0.40 51.91
CA GLY A 5 -14.82 -0.01 50.83
C GLY A 5 -14.60 -0.91 49.62
N GLY A 6 -15.12 -2.14 49.67
CA GLY A 6 -15.30 -2.99 48.50
C GLY A 6 -16.59 -2.63 47.78
N LEU A 7 -16.60 -2.75 46.45
CA LEU A 7 -17.81 -2.65 45.63
C LEU A 7 -18.88 -3.61 46.15
N SER A 8 -20.14 -3.18 46.11
CA SER A 8 -21.26 -3.99 46.59
C SER A 8 -21.50 -5.19 45.66
N SER A 9 -21.98 -6.31 46.20
CA SER A 9 -22.36 -7.49 45.39
C SER A 9 -23.40 -7.17 44.31
N ASP A 10 -24.15 -6.07 44.44
CA ASP A 10 -25.12 -5.63 43.44
C ASP A 10 -24.47 -4.87 42.26
N GLU A 11 -23.32 -4.23 42.46
CA GLU A 11 -22.51 -3.64 41.39
C GLU A 11 -21.75 -4.71 40.60
N ILE A 12 -21.26 -5.76 41.28
CA ILE A 12 -20.66 -6.94 40.64
C ILE A 12 -21.72 -7.68 39.79
N ARG A 13 -22.95 -7.84 40.30
CA ARG A 13 -24.09 -8.40 39.55
C ARG A 13 -24.60 -7.54 38.40
N ARG A 14 -24.20 -6.27 38.31
CA ARG A 14 -24.51 -5.38 37.17
C ARG A 14 -23.51 -5.55 36.04
N ILE A 15 -22.23 -5.78 36.37
CA ILE A 15 -21.17 -6.05 35.40
C ILE A 15 -21.35 -7.45 34.80
N ASP A 16 -21.69 -8.45 35.60
CA ASP A 16 -22.02 -9.80 35.10
C ASP A 16 -23.27 -9.78 34.19
N ARG A 17 -24.26 -8.92 34.49
CA ARG A 17 -25.47 -8.79 33.65
C ARG A 17 -25.24 -8.15 32.29
N ILE A 18 -24.22 -7.32 32.12
CA ILE A 18 -23.85 -6.76 30.81
C ILE A 18 -23.24 -7.87 29.93
N MET A 19 -22.50 -8.81 30.53
CA MET A 19 -21.99 -10.00 29.84
C MET A 19 -23.09 -11.01 29.50
N ASP A 20 -24.10 -11.17 30.37
CA ASP A 20 -25.25 -12.06 30.11
C ASP A 20 -26.15 -11.53 28.97
N LEU A 21 -26.23 -10.22 28.76
CA LEU A 21 -27.05 -9.61 27.69
C LEU A 21 -26.45 -9.83 26.29
N GLU A 22 -25.12 -9.72 26.15
CA GLU A 22 -24.42 -10.10 24.90
C GLU A 22 -24.52 -11.61 24.64
N TRP A 23 -24.63 -12.42 25.69
CA TRP A 23 -24.84 -13.87 25.60
C TRP A 23 -26.29 -14.23 25.23
N MET A 24 -27.29 -13.50 25.73
CA MET A 24 -28.70 -13.73 25.40
C MET A 24 -29.06 -13.33 23.98
N GLU A 25 -28.53 -12.22 23.45
CA GLU A 25 -28.72 -11.86 22.02
C GLU A 25 -28.08 -12.89 21.08
N PHE A 26 -26.96 -13.49 21.49
CA PHE A 26 -26.33 -14.60 20.76
C PHE A 26 -27.12 -15.91 20.89
N ALA A 27 -27.76 -16.15 22.04
CA ALA A 27 -28.58 -17.33 22.32
C ALA A 27 -29.94 -17.30 21.59
N GLU A 28 -30.59 -16.13 21.47
CA GLU A 28 -31.86 -15.99 20.71
C GLU A 28 -31.66 -16.24 19.20
N GLY A 29 -30.52 -15.80 18.64
CA GLY A 29 -30.11 -16.17 17.29
C GLY A 29 -29.82 -17.68 17.12
N TRP A 30 -29.34 -18.32 18.19
CA TRP A 30 -29.08 -19.76 18.25
C TRP A 30 -30.36 -20.59 18.36
N GLU A 31 -31.37 -20.18 19.13
CA GLU A 31 -32.68 -20.84 19.18
C GLU A 31 -33.36 -20.82 17.82
N TRP A 32 -33.26 -19.71 17.07
CA TRP A 32 -33.78 -19.61 15.71
C TRP A 32 -33.07 -20.56 14.73
N HIS A 33 -31.75 -20.74 14.88
CA HIS A 33 -30.97 -21.67 14.06
C HIS A 33 -31.18 -23.15 14.46
N ALA A 34 -31.34 -23.44 15.75
CA ALA A 34 -31.54 -24.79 16.28
C ALA A 34 -32.94 -25.35 15.98
N LEU A 35 -33.96 -24.49 15.89
CA LEU A 35 -35.31 -24.90 15.53
C LEU A 35 -35.49 -25.21 14.03
N ASN A 36 -34.58 -24.75 13.16
CA ASN A 36 -34.75 -24.81 11.71
C ASN A 36 -33.82 -25.78 10.95
N TYR A 37 -32.85 -26.43 11.61
CA TYR A 37 -31.97 -27.40 10.97
C TYR A 37 -31.97 -28.75 11.69
N VAL A 38 -32.67 -29.73 11.09
CA VAL A 38 -32.67 -31.13 11.52
C VAL A 38 -31.39 -31.80 10.99
N ASN A 39 -30.35 -31.90 11.81
CA ASN A 39 -29.30 -32.91 11.65
C ASN A 39 -28.70 -33.31 13.02
N PRO A 40 -28.57 -34.61 13.34
CA PRO A 40 -28.25 -35.08 14.68
C PRO A 40 -26.73 -35.23 14.87
N LEU A 41 -26.03 -34.11 15.05
CA LEU A 41 -24.72 -34.09 15.70
C LEU A 41 -24.69 -32.86 16.61
N PRO A 42 -24.48 -33.00 17.94
CA PRO A 42 -24.36 -31.83 18.80
C PRO A 42 -23.10 -31.06 18.37
N PRO A 43 -23.21 -29.79 17.94
CA PRO A 43 -22.03 -28.98 17.68
C PRO A 43 -21.28 -28.80 19.00
N MET A 44 -19.96 -29.01 19.00
CA MET A 44 -19.13 -28.70 20.16
C MET A 44 -19.36 -27.24 20.54
N ILE A 45 -19.67 -26.97 21.81
CA ILE A 45 -19.79 -25.60 22.32
C ILE A 45 -18.44 -24.91 22.10
N PRO A 46 -18.33 -23.86 21.26
CA PRO A 46 -17.08 -23.16 21.09
C PRO A 46 -16.72 -22.44 22.40
N TYR A 47 -15.46 -22.56 22.82
CA TYR A 47 -14.94 -21.83 23.98
C TYR A 47 -15.22 -20.32 23.86
N PRO A 48 -15.46 -19.59 24.97
CA PRO A 48 -15.58 -18.13 24.96
C PRO A 48 -14.35 -17.50 24.30
N SER A 49 -14.60 -16.57 23.37
CA SER A 49 -13.55 -15.89 22.60
C SER A 49 -13.27 -14.49 23.14
N TYR A 50 -12.08 -14.27 23.68
CA TYR A 50 -11.62 -12.98 24.19
C TYR A 50 -10.80 -12.21 23.16
N CYS A 51 -11.07 -10.91 23.05
CA CYS A 51 -10.34 -9.99 22.19
C CYS A 51 -9.15 -9.39 22.95
N VAL A 52 -7.92 -9.69 22.51
CA VAL A 52 -6.65 -9.24 23.08
C VAL A 52 -6.24 -7.90 22.48
N SER A 53 -5.85 -6.95 23.32
CA SER A 53 -5.35 -5.63 22.90
C SER A 53 -4.26 -5.72 21.85
N ARG A 54 -4.25 -4.76 20.92
CA ARG A 54 -3.23 -4.67 19.86
C ARG A 54 -1.85 -4.31 20.40
N ARG A 55 -1.81 -3.72 21.59
CA ARG A 55 -0.62 -3.17 22.24
C ARG A 55 -0.36 -3.84 23.58
N CYS A 56 0.91 -3.87 23.94
CA CYS A 56 1.34 -4.32 25.25
C CYS A 56 0.89 -3.33 26.33
N GLY A 57 0.24 -3.83 27.38
CA GLY A 57 -0.20 -3.02 28.52
C GLY A 57 0.92 -2.41 29.37
N TRP A 58 2.18 -2.80 29.15
CA TRP A 58 3.35 -2.21 29.81
C TRP A 58 4.03 -1.15 28.94
N CYS A 59 4.65 -1.58 27.83
CA CYS A 59 5.48 -0.69 27.01
C CYS A 59 4.68 0.15 26.01
N ARG A 60 3.38 -0.16 25.82
CA ARG A 60 2.45 0.48 24.87
C ARG A 60 2.80 0.32 23.38
N PHE A 61 3.84 -0.43 23.04
CA PHE A 61 4.16 -0.76 21.65
C PHE A 61 3.20 -1.83 21.11
N SER A 62 2.97 -1.75 19.79
CA SER A 62 2.20 -2.74 19.03
C SER A 62 2.80 -4.13 19.19
N ILE A 63 1.96 -5.09 19.59
CA ILE A 63 2.33 -6.51 19.61
C ILE A 63 2.38 -6.97 18.16
N LYS A 64 3.46 -7.60 17.72
CA LYS A 64 3.63 -8.12 16.36
C LYS A 64 3.34 -9.62 16.30
N PRO A 65 2.93 -10.15 15.15
CA PRO A 65 2.89 -11.60 14.95
C PRO A 65 4.27 -12.20 15.26
N GLY A 66 4.29 -13.27 16.06
CA GLY A 66 5.54 -13.89 16.54
C GLY A 66 6.03 -13.40 17.91
N ASP A 67 5.48 -12.30 18.45
CA ASP A 67 5.87 -11.83 19.77
C ASP A 67 5.37 -12.79 20.86
N LEU A 68 6.21 -13.12 21.84
CA LEU A 68 5.79 -13.90 23.00
C LEU A 68 5.04 -13.03 24.01
N ILE A 69 3.77 -13.33 24.26
CA ILE A 69 2.87 -12.53 25.10
C ILE A 69 2.08 -13.36 26.12
N THR A 70 1.57 -12.70 27.15
CA THR A 70 0.47 -13.17 28.00
C THR A 70 -0.75 -12.27 27.81
N ALA A 71 -1.95 -12.81 28.00
CA ALA A 71 -3.19 -12.04 27.93
C ALA A 71 -3.91 -12.07 29.29
N ARG A 72 -4.29 -10.88 29.79
CA ARG A 72 -4.99 -10.75 31.08
C ARG A 72 -6.37 -10.15 30.88
N ALA A 73 -7.40 -10.88 31.31
CA ALA A 73 -8.78 -10.40 31.31
C ALA A 73 -9.03 -9.43 32.48
N SER A 74 -10.08 -8.62 32.36
CA SER A 74 -10.53 -7.68 33.40
C SER A 74 -10.78 -8.34 34.77
N GLY A 75 -11.24 -9.59 34.79
CA GLY A 75 -11.41 -10.41 36.00
C GLY A 75 -10.11 -10.82 36.69
N GLY A 76 -8.96 -10.49 36.12
CA GLY A 76 -7.63 -10.77 36.69
C GLY A 76 -7.01 -12.09 36.25
N THR A 77 -7.75 -12.93 35.52
CA THR A 77 -7.27 -14.17 34.91
C THR A 77 -6.24 -13.88 33.84
N GLU A 78 -5.12 -14.59 33.86
CA GLU A 78 -4.02 -14.43 32.92
C GLU A 78 -3.68 -15.77 32.26
N THR A 79 -3.45 -15.75 30.94
CA THR A 79 -3.10 -16.93 30.15
C THR A 79 -1.69 -17.41 30.46
N VAL A 80 -1.38 -18.63 30.01
CA VAL A 80 0.03 -19.00 29.79
C VAL A 80 0.66 -18.12 28.70
N ALA A 81 1.99 -18.07 28.66
CA ALA A 81 2.69 -17.37 27.58
C ALA A 81 2.45 -18.09 26.25
N PHE A 82 2.16 -17.33 25.20
CA PHE A 82 1.93 -17.84 23.86
C PHE A 82 2.48 -16.88 22.82
N GLU A 83 2.80 -17.42 21.65
CA GLU A 83 3.24 -16.63 20.50
C GLU A 83 2.04 -15.90 19.88
N SER A 84 2.16 -14.60 19.69
CA SER A 84 1.10 -13.77 19.13
C SER A 84 0.76 -14.25 17.73
N CYS A 85 -0.45 -14.77 17.57
CA CYS A 85 -1.02 -15.27 16.33
C CYS A 85 -2.50 -14.85 16.22
N ASP A 86 -3.18 -15.21 15.13
CA ASP A 86 -4.58 -14.82 14.92
C ASP A 86 -5.54 -15.34 16.00
N SER A 87 -5.27 -16.54 16.52
CA SER A 87 -6.04 -17.13 17.62
C SER A 87 -5.24 -18.13 18.42
N PHE A 88 -5.34 -18.07 19.74
CA PHE A 88 -4.74 -18.99 20.69
C PHE A 88 -5.82 -19.63 21.56
N ASN A 89 -5.82 -20.95 21.70
CA ASN A 89 -6.72 -21.66 22.60
C ASN A 89 -5.97 -22.00 23.89
N ASP A 90 -6.42 -21.46 25.02
CA ASP A 90 -5.92 -21.83 26.33
C ASP A 90 -6.79 -22.95 26.91
N GLU A 91 -6.27 -24.18 26.87
CA GLU A 91 -6.99 -25.36 27.36
C GLU A 91 -7.29 -25.28 28.86
N LYS A 92 -6.44 -24.59 29.64
CA LYS A 92 -6.59 -24.45 31.09
C LYS A 92 -7.69 -23.46 31.45
N LEU A 93 -7.81 -22.39 30.67
CA LEU A 93 -8.86 -21.40 30.84
C LEU A 93 -10.14 -21.74 30.07
N HIS A 94 -10.13 -22.81 29.26
CA HIS A 94 -11.22 -23.18 28.36
C HIS A 94 -11.70 -21.96 27.55
N ALA A 95 -10.76 -21.22 26.96
CA ALA A 95 -11.01 -19.94 26.31
C ALA A 95 -10.14 -19.75 25.07
N THR A 96 -10.67 -19.07 24.06
CA THR A 96 -9.93 -18.67 22.87
C THR A 96 -9.56 -17.19 22.96
N PHE A 97 -8.29 -16.86 22.78
CA PHE A 97 -7.78 -15.49 22.75
C PHE A 97 -7.47 -15.13 21.31
N ARG A 98 -8.09 -14.06 20.81
CA ARG A 98 -7.90 -13.57 19.44
C ARG A 98 -7.34 -12.17 19.47
N ARG A 99 -6.42 -11.88 18.54
CA ARG A 99 -5.93 -10.52 18.36
C ARG A 99 -7.09 -9.59 17.98
N CYS A 100 -7.12 -8.38 18.55
CA CYS A 100 -8.16 -7.40 18.22
C CYS A 100 -8.08 -6.93 16.76
N THR A 101 -9.10 -7.27 15.99
CA THR A 101 -9.30 -6.83 14.59
C THR A 101 -10.37 -5.75 14.43
N SER A 102 -11.08 -5.41 15.50
CA SER A 102 -12.23 -4.50 15.48
C SER A 102 -11.82 -3.08 15.86
N ASP A 103 -12.63 -2.09 15.48
CA ASP A 103 -12.39 -0.67 15.77
C ASP A 103 -12.95 -0.26 17.15
N HIS A 104 -13.09 -1.21 18.09
CA HIS A 104 -13.57 -0.89 19.44
C HIS A 104 -12.43 -0.30 20.27
N GLU A 105 -12.74 0.81 20.94
CA GLU A 105 -11.76 1.68 21.61
C GLU A 105 -11.18 1.09 22.89
N SER A 106 -11.72 -0.03 23.39
CA SER A 106 -11.11 -0.77 24.49
C SER A 106 -11.32 -2.27 24.40
N CYS A 107 -10.22 -3.03 24.42
CA CYS A 107 -10.28 -4.47 24.58
C CYS A 107 -10.41 -4.79 26.07
N ALA A 108 -11.35 -5.66 26.43
CA ALA A 108 -11.49 -6.12 27.82
C ALA A 108 -10.29 -6.98 28.27
N THR A 109 -9.54 -7.54 27.33
CA THR A 109 -8.33 -8.34 27.59
C THR A 109 -7.10 -7.60 27.10
N ILE A 110 -6.11 -7.44 27.97
CA ILE A 110 -4.87 -6.72 27.69
C ILE A 110 -3.74 -7.73 27.47
N GLY A 111 -3.04 -7.62 26.34
CA GLY A 111 -1.83 -8.37 26.05
C GLY A 111 -0.60 -7.72 26.69
N TYR A 112 0.36 -8.54 27.11
CA TYR A 112 1.64 -8.09 27.68
C TYR A 112 2.78 -8.89 27.05
N HIS A 113 3.83 -8.23 26.57
CA HIS A 113 5.08 -8.94 26.24
C HIS A 113 5.63 -9.60 27.50
N VAL A 114 6.12 -10.83 27.36
CA VAL A 114 6.72 -11.57 28.48
C VAL A 114 7.92 -10.79 29.04
N GLU A 115 8.83 -10.33 28.18
CA GLU A 115 9.98 -9.49 28.56
C GLU A 115 9.54 -8.21 29.29
N CYS A 116 8.49 -7.54 28.82
CA CYS A 116 8.00 -6.33 29.50
C CYS A 116 7.43 -6.63 30.89
N SER A 117 6.85 -7.82 31.10
CA SER A 117 6.39 -8.24 32.43
C SER A 117 7.56 -8.52 33.37
N GLU A 118 8.66 -9.07 32.88
CA GLU A 118 9.90 -9.25 33.65
C GLU A 118 10.51 -7.89 34.04
N ILE A 119 10.61 -6.97 33.08
CA ILE A 119 11.10 -5.60 33.31
C ILE A 119 10.23 -4.90 34.36
N ALA A 120 8.90 -4.91 34.19
CA ALA A 120 7.97 -4.29 35.14
C ALA A 120 8.09 -4.90 36.55
N SER A 121 8.29 -6.21 36.64
CA SER A 121 8.52 -6.90 37.92
C SER A 121 9.81 -6.45 38.60
N SER A 122 10.86 -6.17 37.84
CA SER A 122 12.13 -5.64 38.37
C SER A 122 11.98 -4.24 38.99
N PHE A 123 11.01 -3.45 38.52
CA PHE A 123 10.64 -2.15 39.08
C PHE A 123 9.59 -2.25 40.21
N GLY A 124 9.12 -3.46 40.55
CA GLY A 124 8.09 -3.67 41.57
C GLY A 124 6.71 -3.15 41.16
N LEU A 125 6.41 -3.08 39.86
CA LEU A 125 5.15 -2.53 39.35
C LEU A 125 4.02 -3.57 39.37
N ASP A 126 2.85 -3.16 39.83
CA ASP A 126 1.63 -3.96 39.79
C ASP A 126 0.77 -3.62 38.56
N LYS A 127 0.31 -4.65 37.84
CA LYS A 127 -0.53 -4.51 36.64
C LYS A 127 -1.81 -3.71 36.91
N ARG A 128 -2.47 -3.88 38.07
CA ARG A 128 -3.75 -3.20 38.35
C ARG A 128 -3.56 -1.69 38.52
N ALA A 129 -2.48 -1.29 39.18
CA ALA A 129 -2.14 0.13 39.34
C ALA A 129 -1.66 0.77 38.03
N PHE A 130 -0.97 0.01 37.18
CA PHE A 130 -0.35 0.52 35.95
C PHE A 130 -1.32 0.61 34.76
N VAL A 131 -2.27 -0.33 34.65
CA VAL A 131 -3.22 -0.39 33.51
C VAL A 131 -3.96 0.93 33.26
N PRO A 132 -4.52 1.64 34.27
CA PRO A 132 -5.20 2.91 34.05
C PRO A 132 -4.30 3.97 33.40
N VAL A 133 -3.03 4.00 33.77
CA VAL A 133 -2.03 4.99 33.32
C VAL A 133 -1.60 4.76 31.88
N ALA A 134 -1.39 3.48 31.53
CA ALA A 134 -0.94 3.08 30.21
C ALA A 134 -2.08 2.90 29.19
N ARG A 135 -3.34 2.98 29.63
CA ARG A 135 -4.52 2.76 28.79
C ARG A 135 -4.65 3.86 27.74
N TYR A 136 -4.93 3.45 26.51
CA TYR A 136 -5.32 4.36 25.43
C TYR A 136 -6.83 4.58 25.42
N SER A 137 -7.25 5.82 25.20
CA SER A 137 -8.65 6.18 24.97
C SER A 137 -9.10 5.75 23.58
N TYR A 138 -8.20 5.76 22.60
CA TYR A 138 -8.38 5.24 21.24
C TYR A 138 -7.02 4.83 20.66
N GLU A 139 -7.03 4.05 19.58
CA GLU A 139 -5.80 3.56 18.96
C GLU A 139 -5.03 4.72 18.26
N PRO A 140 -3.77 5.00 18.62
CA PRO A 140 -2.98 6.03 17.95
C PRO A 140 -2.52 5.58 16.56
N SER A 141 -2.11 6.55 15.74
CA SER A 141 -1.57 6.31 14.41
C SER A 141 -0.22 5.59 14.45
N VAL A 142 0.14 4.95 13.33
CA VAL A 142 1.47 4.35 13.14
C VAL A 142 2.58 5.42 13.19
N GLN A 143 2.26 6.66 12.81
CA GLN A 143 3.20 7.78 12.87
C GLN A 143 3.56 8.14 14.31
N GLU A 144 2.57 8.12 15.20
CA GLU A 144 2.81 8.38 16.63
C GLU A 144 3.68 7.28 17.26
N ASP A 145 3.54 6.02 16.83
CA ASP A 145 4.42 4.94 17.28
C ASP A 145 5.88 5.16 16.89
N GLU A 146 6.14 5.55 15.64
CA GLU A 146 7.51 5.82 15.19
C GLU A 146 8.06 7.05 15.89
N ARG A 147 7.30 8.15 15.96
CA ARG A 147 7.69 9.36 16.68
C ARG A 147 8.06 9.06 18.11
N ARG A 148 7.22 8.31 18.83
CA ARG A 148 7.49 7.92 20.22
C ARG A 148 8.77 7.10 20.33
N ARG A 149 8.95 6.11 19.47
CA ARG A 149 10.13 5.24 19.48
C ARG A 149 11.42 6.03 19.19
N GLU A 150 11.40 6.88 18.17
CA GLU A 150 12.52 7.75 17.81
C GLU A 150 12.83 8.75 18.92
N TRP A 151 11.80 9.37 19.51
CA TRP A 151 11.97 10.30 20.62
C TRP A 151 12.64 9.63 21.81
N ILE A 152 12.15 8.45 22.24
CA ILE A 152 12.75 7.69 23.35
C ILE A 152 14.21 7.34 23.03
N LEU A 153 14.48 6.87 21.81
CA LEU A 153 15.83 6.50 21.40
C LEU A 153 16.79 7.69 21.41
N ASN A 154 16.37 8.83 20.87
CA ASN A 154 17.16 10.05 20.82
C ASN A 154 17.39 10.63 22.22
N HIS A 155 16.35 10.63 23.07
CA HIS A 155 16.44 11.10 24.45
C HIS A 155 17.39 10.22 25.27
N LEU A 156 17.27 8.89 25.15
CA LEU A 156 18.22 7.95 25.77
C LEU A 156 19.63 8.18 25.25
N HIS A 157 19.81 8.35 23.94
CA HIS A 157 21.12 8.60 23.36
C HIS A 157 21.76 9.88 23.90
N GLN A 158 20.98 10.95 24.05
CA GLN A 158 21.45 12.20 24.63
C GLN A 158 21.93 11.98 26.08
N ILE A 159 21.09 11.41 26.95
CA ILE A 159 21.45 11.15 28.36
C ILE A 159 22.66 10.21 28.47
N MET A 160 22.71 9.17 27.63
CA MET A 160 23.77 8.18 27.67
C MET A 160 25.09 8.74 27.14
N SER A 161 25.07 9.59 26.10
CA SER A 161 26.27 10.23 25.57
C SER A 161 26.91 11.20 26.57
N GLU A 162 26.09 11.92 27.34
CA GLU A 162 26.56 12.80 28.42
C GLU A 162 27.21 12.01 29.57
N LYS A 163 26.66 10.84 29.92
CA LYS A 163 27.16 10.01 31.04
C LYS A 163 28.32 9.09 30.66
N PHE A 164 28.37 8.62 29.42
CA PHE A 164 29.30 7.59 28.96
C PHE A 164 30.15 8.11 27.78
N THR A 165 30.92 9.16 28.04
CA THR A 165 31.75 9.85 27.03
C THR A 165 32.87 9.00 26.44
N SER A 166 33.20 7.85 27.06
CA SER A 166 34.25 6.93 26.60
C SER A 166 33.78 5.88 25.59
N LEU A 167 32.46 5.74 25.37
CA LEU A 167 31.91 4.76 24.45
C LEU A 167 31.65 5.39 23.06
N PRO A 168 31.95 4.68 21.96
CA PRO A 168 31.60 5.14 20.62
C PRO A 168 30.08 5.33 20.46
N PRO A 169 29.63 6.35 19.68
CA PRO A 169 28.21 6.62 19.47
C PRO A 169 27.41 5.42 18.95
N GLU A 170 28.02 4.56 18.14
CA GLU A 170 27.38 3.37 17.57
C GLU A 170 27.04 2.33 18.66
N ILE A 171 27.95 2.12 19.61
CA ILE A 171 27.74 1.20 20.74
C ILE A 171 26.69 1.77 21.68
N LEU A 172 26.73 3.08 21.95
CA LEU A 172 25.71 3.76 22.73
C LEU A 172 24.33 3.62 22.09
N LEU A 173 24.23 3.77 20.76
CA LEU A 173 22.98 3.60 20.04
C LEU A 173 22.45 2.17 20.14
N MET A 174 23.32 1.16 20.05
CA MET A 174 22.93 -0.24 20.27
C MET A 174 22.38 -0.47 21.69
N ILE A 175 23.07 0.05 22.70
CA ILE A 175 22.60 -0.02 24.10
C ILE A 175 21.24 0.69 24.24
N CYS A 176 21.09 1.89 23.70
CA CYS A 176 19.83 2.65 23.78
C CYS A 176 18.67 1.89 23.14
N LYS A 177 18.88 1.18 22.01
CA LYS A 177 17.86 0.33 21.40
C LYS A 177 17.33 -0.75 22.34
N HIS A 178 18.17 -1.34 23.19
CA HIS A 178 17.76 -2.32 24.21
C HIS A 178 17.07 -1.67 25.42
N LEU A 179 17.36 -0.39 25.69
CA LEU A 179 16.76 0.36 26.80
C LEU A 179 15.40 0.99 26.47
N VAL A 180 14.95 0.99 25.21
CA VAL A 180 13.67 1.58 24.81
C VAL A 180 12.50 1.02 25.62
N LEU A 181 12.41 -0.31 25.79
CA LEU A 181 11.34 -0.94 26.57
C LEU A 181 11.44 -0.59 28.06
N HIS A 182 12.65 -0.57 28.60
CA HIS A 182 12.91 -0.20 29.99
C HIS A 182 12.44 1.23 30.27
N TYR A 183 12.81 2.17 29.41
CA TYR A 183 12.38 3.57 29.51
C TYR A 183 10.86 3.70 29.39
N ALA A 184 10.25 3.05 28.39
CA ALA A 184 8.82 3.11 28.14
C ALA A 184 7.95 2.64 29.33
N ILE A 185 8.46 1.70 30.13
CA ILE A 185 7.81 1.20 31.35
C ILE A 185 8.13 2.10 32.54
N ALA A 186 9.40 2.47 32.72
CA ALA A 186 9.86 3.30 33.83
C ALA A 186 9.29 4.72 33.79
N SER A 187 9.03 5.30 32.61
CA SER A 187 8.45 6.65 32.51
C SER A 187 7.05 6.78 33.13
N LEU A 188 6.38 5.65 33.39
CA LEU A 188 5.05 5.58 33.98
C LEU A 188 5.04 4.98 35.40
N SER A 189 6.22 4.70 36.01
CA SER A 189 6.30 3.98 37.29
C SER A 189 5.87 4.80 38.50
N HIS A 190 5.88 6.13 38.42
CA HIS A 190 5.65 7.03 39.56
C HIS A 190 4.17 7.39 39.77
N VAL A 191 3.28 6.38 39.74
CA VAL A 191 1.84 6.59 39.86
C VAL A 191 1.47 7.08 41.27
N SER A 192 0.91 8.28 41.36
CA SER A 192 0.31 8.76 42.60
C SER A 192 -1.11 8.20 42.76
N ARG A 193 -1.63 8.20 43.99
CA ARG A 193 -3.04 7.80 44.20
C ARG A 193 -3.94 8.77 43.42
N SER A 194 -4.83 8.25 42.57
CA SER A 194 -5.78 9.08 41.82
C SER A 194 -6.62 9.92 42.78
N ILE A 195 -6.76 11.20 42.45
CA ILE A 195 -7.56 12.17 43.19
C ILE A 195 -8.42 12.88 42.17
N GLN A 196 -9.73 12.63 42.23
CA GLN A 196 -10.71 13.41 41.49
C GLN A 196 -10.44 14.90 41.71
N CYS A 197 -10.08 15.59 40.62
CA CYS A 197 -9.66 16.97 40.65
C CYS A 197 -10.88 17.86 40.42
N THR A 198 -11.15 18.78 41.34
CA THR A 198 -12.28 19.72 41.21
C THR A 198 -11.79 21.16 41.13
N ILE A 199 -12.42 21.94 40.26
CA ILE A 199 -12.14 23.38 40.12
C ILE A 199 -13.42 24.20 39.99
N GLU A 200 -13.35 25.44 40.44
CA GLU A 200 -14.30 26.50 40.10
C GLU A 200 -13.79 27.21 38.84
N PRO A 201 -14.38 26.96 37.65
CA PRO A 201 -13.80 27.42 36.39
C PRO A 201 -13.87 28.94 36.18
N LEU A 202 -14.69 29.64 36.97
CA LEU A 202 -14.86 31.09 36.89
C LEU A 202 -13.82 31.88 37.70
N LYS A 203 -13.03 31.22 38.55
CA LYS A 203 -11.92 31.81 39.30
C LYS A 203 -10.60 31.65 38.54
N ASP A 204 -9.52 32.17 39.11
CA ASP A 204 -8.17 31.81 38.69
C ASP A 204 -8.00 30.28 38.68
N VAL A 205 -7.44 29.74 37.60
CA VAL A 205 -7.15 28.31 37.46
C VAL A 205 -5.69 28.12 37.09
N TRP A 206 -5.03 27.29 37.88
CA TRP A 206 -3.63 26.91 37.76
C TRP A 206 -3.52 25.43 37.40
N ALA A 207 -2.54 25.09 36.57
CA ALA A 207 -2.25 23.72 36.16
C ALA A 207 -0.80 23.34 36.45
N THR A 208 -0.61 22.08 36.83
CA THR A 208 0.70 21.42 36.82
C THR A 208 0.78 20.51 35.61
N HIS A 209 1.98 20.26 35.12
CA HIS A 209 2.19 19.52 33.88
C HIS A 209 3.06 18.27 34.11
N PHE A 210 2.83 17.25 33.30
CA PHE A 210 3.58 16.01 33.27
C PHE A 210 4.07 15.76 31.84
N ASP A 211 5.38 15.69 31.64
CA ASP A 211 5.97 15.33 30.35
C ASP A 211 6.05 13.81 30.24
N LEU A 212 5.51 13.28 29.13
CA LEU A 212 5.61 11.88 28.78
C LEU A 212 5.99 11.76 27.31
N ASP A 213 7.13 11.12 27.06
CA ASP A 213 7.64 10.88 25.71
C ASP A 213 7.76 12.17 24.87
N GLY A 214 8.07 13.31 25.51
CA GLY A 214 8.19 14.64 24.89
C GLY A 214 6.86 15.34 24.64
N ILE A 215 5.78 14.82 25.21
CA ILE A 215 4.44 15.41 25.14
C ILE A 215 4.03 15.86 26.54
N GLU A 216 3.68 17.13 26.66
CA GLU A 216 3.20 17.72 27.89
C GLU A 216 1.69 17.47 28.07
N TYR A 217 1.32 16.95 29.25
CA TYR A 217 -0.06 16.70 29.68
C TYR A 217 -0.39 17.50 30.93
N ILE A 218 -1.67 17.82 31.14
CA ILE A 218 -2.12 18.43 32.39
C ILE A 218 -2.15 17.35 33.48
N ALA A 219 -1.31 17.53 34.49
CA ALA A 219 -1.20 16.63 35.64
C ALA A 219 -2.32 16.85 36.66
N SER A 220 -2.54 18.11 37.05
CA SER A 220 -3.59 18.49 38.01
C SER A 220 -3.99 19.95 37.84
N LEU A 221 -5.21 20.29 38.26
CA LEU A 221 -5.76 21.64 38.25
C LEU A 221 -6.01 22.14 39.69
N SER A 222 -5.97 23.45 39.90
CA SER A 222 -6.30 24.07 41.20
C SER A 222 -6.72 25.51 41.03
N ASN A 223 -7.57 26.00 41.93
CA ASN A 223 -7.88 27.42 42.02
C ASN A 223 -6.81 28.25 42.77
N MET A 224 -5.75 27.60 43.27
CA MET A 224 -4.64 28.25 43.95
C MET A 224 -3.31 27.85 43.31
N PRO A 225 -2.31 28.74 43.26
CA PRO A 225 -0.98 28.40 42.77
C PRO A 225 -0.34 27.33 43.65
N LYS A 226 0.21 26.30 43.02
CA LYS A 226 1.02 25.25 43.64
C LYS A 226 2.47 25.36 43.15
N PRO A 227 3.45 24.79 43.87
CA PRO A 227 4.82 24.72 43.36
C PRO A 227 4.85 24.06 41.98
N GLY A 228 5.45 24.73 41.00
CA GLY A 228 5.52 24.24 39.61
C GLY A 228 4.24 24.38 38.78
N SER A 229 3.19 25.02 39.31
CA SER A 229 1.97 25.29 38.51
C SER A 229 2.10 26.56 37.67
N SER A 230 1.58 26.55 36.46
CA SER A 230 1.38 27.74 35.62
C SER A 230 -0.09 28.15 35.62
N LEU A 231 -0.34 29.45 35.46
CA LEU A 231 -1.69 30.00 35.37
C LEU A 231 -2.27 29.71 33.98
N LEU A 232 -3.43 29.07 33.92
CA LEU A 232 -4.14 28.84 32.66
C LEU A 232 -4.99 30.03 32.27
N TRP A 233 -5.83 30.52 33.19
CA TRP A 233 -6.62 31.73 33.00
C TRP A 233 -6.94 32.40 34.34
N ARG A 234 -7.25 33.70 34.26
CA ARG A 234 -7.72 34.49 35.41
C ARG A 234 -9.23 34.47 35.50
N GLU A 235 -9.72 34.78 36.70
CA GLU A 235 -11.12 35.06 36.96
C GLU A 235 -11.73 36.01 35.91
N VAL A 236 -12.88 35.61 35.37
CA VAL A 236 -13.59 36.35 34.33
C VAL A 236 -14.87 36.92 34.94
N GLU A 237 -14.90 38.23 35.16
CA GLU A 237 -16.12 38.94 35.60
C GLU A 237 -17.02 39.28 34.40
N GLY A 238 -18.29 38.86 34.45
CA GLY A 238 -19.36 39.50 33.67
C GLY A 238 -19.76 38.89 32.32
N GLN A 239 -19.43 37.64 32.00
CA GLN A 239 -19.96 36.97 30.79
C GLN A 239 -21.18 36.08 31.08
N GLN A 240 -22.22 36.18 30.23
CA GLN A 240 -23.50 35.46 30.38
C GLN A 240 -23.44 33.98 29.96
N GLU A 241 -22.47 33.58 29.12
CA GLU A 241 -22.24 32.17 28.75
C GLU A 241 -20.73 31.91 28.73
N ASN A 242 -20.25 31.00 29.59
CA ASN A 242 -18.84 30.62 29.66
C ASN A 242 -18.64 29.19 29.14
N TYR A 243 -17.61 29.00 28.33
CA TYR A 243 -17.24 27.72 27.74
C TYR A 243 -15.77 27.42 28.00
N LEU A 244 -15.43 26.15 28.12
CA LEU A 244 -14.06 25.68 28.14
C LEU A 244 -13.76 24.90 26.87
N PHE A 245 -12.56 25.05 26.35
CA PHE A 245 -12.06 24.31 25.20
C PHE A 245 -10.95 23.40 25.68
N ILE A 246 -11.14 22.10 25.49
CA ILE A 246 -10.28 21.06 26.03
C ILE A 246 -9.67 20.31 24.85
N SER A 247 -8.33 20.26 24.80
CA SER A 247 -7.59 19.46 23.83
C SER A 247 -7.12 18.16 24.48
N GLU A 248 -7.35 17.04 23.83
CA GLU A 248 -6.93 15.71 24.31
C GLU A 248 -6.46 14.80 23.17
N ASP A 249 -5.62 13.83 23.51
CA ASP A 249 -5.17 12.79 22.59
C ASP A 249 -5.58 11.39 23.09
N HIS A 250 -4.91 10.35 22.58
CA HIS A 250 -5.13 8.96 22.96
C HIS A 250 -4.71 8.65 24.41
N LEU A 251 -3.98 9.53 25.09
CA LEU A 251 -3.40 9.37 26.43
C LEU A 251 -3.98 10.31 27.47
N GLY A 252 -4.49 11.48 27.12
CA GLY A 252 -5.11 12.36 28.11
C GLY A 252 -5.27 13.79 27.65
N ILE A 253 -5.63 14.63 28.63
CA ILE A 253 -5.87 16.06 28.40
C ILE A 253 -4.53 16.78 28.31
N ARG A 254 -4.34 17.48 27.18
CA ARG A 254 -3.13 18.23 26.86
C ARG A 254 -3.28 19.71 27.21
N GLN A 255 -4.43 20.29 26.91
CA GLN A 255 -4.67 21.73 27.10
C GLN A 255 -6.11 22.01 27.52
N ILE A 256 -6.29 23.06 28.31
CA ILE A 256 -7.60 23.62 28.66
C ILE A 256 -7.49 25.14 28.57
N VAL A 257 -8.36 25.75 27.77
CA VAL A 257 -8.43 27.22 27.63
C VAL A 257 -9.87 27.69 27.79
N ASN A 258 -10.04 28.93 28.26
CA ASN A 258 -11.33 29.61 28.34
C ASN A 258 -11.58 30.56 27.14
N ASP A 259 -10.54 30.90 26.40
CA ASP A 259 -10.60 31.71 25.18
C ASP A 259 -9.90 30.96 24.03
N PRO A 260 -10.60 30.62 22.95
CA PRO A 260 -10.01 29.94 21.80
C PRO A 260 -8.97 30.81 21.08
N GLY A 261 -9.07 32.15 21.18
CA GLY A 261 -8.11 33.08 20.58
C GLY A 261 -6.73 33.07 21.24
N ALA A 262 -6.61 32.50 22.45
CA ALA A 262 -5.35 32.35 23.15
C ALA A 262 -4.49 31.17 22.62
N VAL A 263 -5.06 30.31 21.78
CA VAL A 263 -4.38 29.12 21.24
C VAL A 263 -3.58 29.50 20.00
N THR A 264 -2.26 29.30 20.03
CA THR A 264 -1.41 29.49 18.84
C THR A 264 -1.70 28.43 17.78
N SER A 265 -1.40 28.69 16.50
CA SER A 265 -1.63 27.72 15.41
C SER A 265 -0.95 26.36 15.63
N VAL A 266 0.25 26.36 16.23
CA VAL A 266 0.99 25.14 16.58
C VAL A 266 0.29 24.35 17.70
N GLN A 267 -0.18 25.05 18.74
CA GLN A 267 -0.94 24.44 19.84
C GLN A 267 -2.35 23.98 19.41
N GLY A 268 -2.96 24.66 18.43
CA GLY A 268 -4.26 24.28 17.88
C GLY A 268 -4.26 22.88 17.27
N SER A 269 -3.12 22.44 16.73
CA SER A 269 -2.95 21.10 16.14
C SER A 269 -2.62 19.98 17.15
N SER A 270 -2.50 20.28 18.45
CA SER A 270 -1.94 19.36 19.45
C SER A 270 -2.97 18.40 20.07
N GLY A 271 -3.83 17.78 19.27
CA GLY A 271 -4.86 16.84 19.72
C GLY A 271 -6.26 17.19 19.20
N TRP A 272 -7.28 16.54 19.76
CA TRP A 272 -8.68 16.75 19.42
C TRP A 272 -9.35 17.66 20.44
N TRP A 273 -10.05 18.67 19.95
CA TRP A 273 -10.69 19.70 20.75
C TRP A 273 -12.17 19.42 21.00
N ARG A 274 -12.59 19.62 22.24
CA ARG A 274 -14.00 19.62 22.67
C ARG A 274 -14.37 20.94 23.31
N THR A 275 -15.60 21.36 23.08
CA THR A 275 -16.16 22.59 23.66
C THR A 275 -17.18 22.21 24.73
N LEU A 276 -16.90 22.61 25.97
CA LEU A 276 -17.67 22.27 27.15
C LEU A 276 -18.39 23.51 27.70
N PRO A 277 -19.74 23.54 27.72
CA PRO A 277 -20.46 24.57 28.45
C PRO A 277 -20.22 24.45 29.95
N ILE A 278 -19.97 25.58 30.62
CA ILE A 278 -19.86 25.63 32.08
C ILE A 278 -21.28 25.63 32.66
N THR A 279 -21.81 24.43 32.93
CA THR A 279 -23.17 24.24 33.47
C THR A 279 -23.22 24.18 35.00
N SER A 280 -22.06 24.03 35.66
CA SER A 280 -21.92 23.89 37.11
C SER A 280 -20.89 24.88 37.64
N LYS A 281 -21.06 25.30 38.91
CA LYS A 281 -20.06 26.10 39.64
C LYS A 281 -18.76 25.36 39.87
N VAL A 282 -18.81 24.04 39.92
CA VAL A 282 -17.66 23.16 40.14
C VAL A 282 -17.62 22.13 39.02
N LEU A 283 -16.47 22.00 38.37
CA LEU A 283 -16.18 20.97 37.38
C LEU A 283 -15.31 19.89 38.00
N SER A 284 -15.57 18.64 37.63
CA SER A 284 -14.81 17.47 38.10
C SER A 284 -14.05 16.81 36.96
N PHE A 285 -12.78 16.54 37.20
CA PHE A 285 -11.86 15.86 36.31
C PHE A 285 -11.39 14.56 36.96
N SER A 286 -11.22 13.52 36.14
CA SER A 286 -10.66 12.24 36.56
C SER A 286 -9.23 12.11 36.02
N ASP A 287 -8.31 11.71 36.89
CA ASP A 287 -6.90 11.49 36.57
C ASP A 287 -6.54 10.00 36.65
N ASP A 288 -5.39 9.65 36.10
CA ASP A 288 -4.80 8.30 36.22
C ASP A 288 -3.70 8.18 37.29
N GLY A 289 -3.47 9.23 38.08
CA GLY A 289 -2.37 9.33 39.04
C GLY A 289 -1.11 10.03 38.50
N LEU A 290 -1.05 10.31 37.20
CA LEU A 290 0.00 11.12 36.56
C LEU A 290 -0.57 12.32 35.79
N LYS A 291 -1.69 12.10 35.08
CA LYS A 291 -2.32 13.09 34.19
C LYS A 291 -3.84 12.99 34.16
N LEU A 292 -4.48 14.08 33.80
CA LEU A 292 -5.93 14.14 33.61
C LEU A 292 -6.35 13.33 32.37
N ARG A 293 -7.39 12.52 32.53
CA ARG A 293 -7.90 11.60 31.50
C ARG A 293 -9.26 11.97 30.95
N SER A 294 -10.14 12.43 31.82
CA SER A 294 -11.52 12.73 31.45
C SER A 294 -12.11 13.76 32.39
N PHE A 295 -13.30 14.24 32.05
CA PHE A 295 -14.08 15.14 32.87
C PHE A 295 -15.53 14.66 32.93
N ALA A 296 -16.17 14.91 34.06
CA ALA A 296 -17.59 14.60 34.22
C ALA A 296 -18.41 15.69 33.52
N ALA A 297 -18.57 15.58 32.20
CA ALA A 297 -19.55 16.35 31.47
C ALA A 297 -20.85 15.55 31.29
N ALA A 298 -21.97 16.26 31.23
CA ALA A 298 -23.19 15.68 30.69
C ALA A 298 -22.89 15.12 29.28
N PRO A 299 -23.28 13.89 28.94
CA PRO A 299 -22.95 13.28 27.66
C PRO A 299 -23.61 14.09 26.54
N LEU A 300 -22.80 14.86 25.81
CA LEU A 300 -23.18 15.37 24.50
C LEU A 300 -23.07 14.19 23.55
N ASN A 301 -24.20 13.57 23.24
CA ASN A 301 -24.28 12.50 22.27
C ASN A 301 -24.83 13.05 20.94
N PRO A 302 -24.11 12.91 19.81
CA PRO A 302 -22.76 12.35 19.66
C PRO A 302 -21.65 13.28 20.18
N THR A 303 -20.55 12.69 20.68
CA THR A 303 -19.36 13.46 21.09
C THR A 303 -18.50 13.75 19.87
N ILE A 304 -18.60 14.97 19.34
CA ILE A 304 -17.84 15.43 18.19
C ILE A 304 -16.58 16.14 18.68
N CYS A 305 -15.42 15.72 18.17
CA CYS A 305 -14.13 16.32 18.47
C CYS A 305 -13.58 16.98 17.21
N TRP A 306 -12.98 18.16 17.38
CA TRP A 306 -12.57 19.04 16.30
C TRP A 306 -11.05 19.18 16.21
N PRO A 307 -10.48 19.55 15.05
CA PRO A 307 -9.04 19.72 14.91
C PRO A 307 -8.52 21.05 15.51
N TYR A 308 -9.42 21.91 15.99
CA TYR A 308 -9.13 23.18 16.66
C TYR A 308 -10.29 23.57 17.58
N PRO A 309 -10.07 24.49 18.54
CA PRO A 309 -11.14 24.90 19.45
C PRO A 309 -12.27 25.60 18.70
N MET A 310 -13.48 25.01 18.72
CA MET A 310 -14.65 25.53 18.00
C MET A 310 -15.62 26.26 18.92
N THR A 311 -15.88 27.54 18.64
CA THR A 311 -16.86 28.32 19.42
C THR A 311 -18.27 27.74 19.27
N PRO A 312 -19.13 27.91 20.30
CA PRO A 312 -20.54 27.51 20.24
C PRO A 312 -21.28 28.14 19.05
N ASN A 313 -20.98 29.39 18.72
CA ASN A 313 -21.58 30.06 17.56
C ASN A 313 -21.11 29.43 16.24
N ALA A 314 -19.84 29.05 16.12
CA ALA A 314 -19.36 28.31 14.96
C ALA A 314 -20.08 26.96 14.84
N MET A 315 -20.23 26.21 15.93
CA MET A 315 -20.93 24.91 15.93
C MET A 315 -22.44 25.03 15.63
N LYS A 316 -23.12 26.07 16.14
CA LYS A 316 -24.54 26.36 15.83
C LYS A 316 -24.76 26.63 14.34
N ASN A 317 -23.75 27.15 13.66
CA ASN A 317 -23.78 27.46 12.23
C ASN A 317 -23.26 26.32 11.35
N MET A 318 -23.05 25.11 11.90
CA MET A 318 -22.68 23.92 11.13
C MET A 318 -23.91 23.09 10.77
N ALA A 319 -23.95 22.63 9.53
CA ALA A 319 -24.83 21.56 9.07
C ALA A 319 -24.10 20.22 9.21
N TYR A 320 -24.80 19.19 9.69
CA TYR A 320 -24.27 17.83 9.87
C TYR A 320 -24.97 16.88 8.90
N HIS A 321 -24.18 16.03 8.24
CA HIS A 321 -24.64 15.12 7.21
C HIS A 321 -24.17 13.70 7.53
N VAL A 322 -25.11 12.84 7.93
CA VAL A 322 -24.85 11.43 8.27
C VAL A 322 -25.03 10.59 7.00
N THR A 323 -24.13 9.64 6.78
CA THR A 323 -24.02 8.89 5.51
C THR A 323 -24.34 7.40 5.63
N LYS A 324 -24.59 6.89 6.84
CA LYS A 324 -24.81 5.45 7.09
C LYS A 324 -26.10 5.18 7.86
N ASP A 325 -26.95 4.31 7.31
CA ASP A 325 -28.04 3.64 8.02
C ASP A 325 -27.41 2.55 8.91
N SER A 326 -27.26 2.80 10.22
CA SER A 326 -26.86 1.73 11.14
C SER A 326 -28.03 0.74 11.30
N PRO A 327 -27.85 -0.57 11.04
CA PRO A 327 -28.80 -1.56 11.51
C PRO A 327 -28.67 -1.61 13.04
N SER A 328 -29.81 -1.54 13.73
CA SER A 328 -29.98 -1.24 15.16
C SER A 328 -29.91 0.25 15.52
N SER A 329 -31.02 0.70 16.10
CA SER A 329 -31.18 1.85 16.99
C SER A 329 -29.87 2.47 17.46
N LEU A 330 -29.70 3.78 17.20
CA LEU A 330 -28.71 4.69 17.79
C LEU A 330 -28.14 4.21 19.14
N GLY A 331 -27.11 3.36 19.08
CA GLY A 331 -26.15 3.17 20.15
C GLY A 331 -25.25 4.40 20.15
N MET A 332 -25.78 5.52 20.64
CA MET A 332 -25.16 6.83 20.80
C MET A 332 -23.89 6.76 21.68
N THR A 333 -22.82 6.17 21.15
CA THR A 333 -21.49 6.04 21.78
C THR A 333 -20.36 6.29 20.78
N ILE A 334 -20.66 6.72 19.56
CA ILE A 334 -19.65 6.96 18.54
C ILE A 334 -19.06 8.37 18.72
N GLU A 335 -17.84 8.47 19.24
CA GLU A 335 -17.02 9.69 19.15
C GLU A 335 -16.64 9.94 17.67
N ALA A 336 -17.00 11.11 17.14
CA ALA A 336 -16.63 11.52 15.79
C ALA A 336 -15.43 12.47 15.85
N ARG A 337 -14.26 12.03 15.37
CA ARG A 337 -13.05 12.84 15.30
C ARG A 337 -12.97 13.46 13.90
N MET A 338 -13.20 14.77 13.83
CA MET A 338 -13.44 15.49 12.59
C MET A 338 -12.12 15.99 11.98
N VAL A 339 -11.77 15.52 10.79
CA VAL A 339 -10.65 16.04 10.00
C VAL A 339 -11.15 17.19 9.11
N ALA A 340 -10.35 18.24 9.00
CA ALA A 340 -10.67 19.41 8.16
C ALA A 340 -10.18 19.19 6.72
N LEU A 341 -11.12 19.16 5.77
CA LEU A 341 -10.88 19.23 4.34
C LEU A 341 -10.98 20.68 3.88
N LYS A 342 -9.82 21.29 3.64
CA LYS A 342 -9.72 22.70 3.29
C LYS A 342 -9.72 22.90 1.79
N PHE A 343 -10.34 23.99 1.33
CA PHE A 343 -10.39 24.35 -0.09
C PHE A 343 -9.81 25.74 -0.34
N ASN A 344 -9.23 25.93 -1.53
CA ASN A 344 -8.79 27.23 -2.06
C ASN A 344 -7.67 27.94 -1.26
N GLU A 345 -6.97 27.28 -0.33
CA GLU A 345 -5.70 27.82 0.19
C GLU A 345 -4.64 27.85 -0.93
N PRO A 346 -3.80 28.90 -1.05
CA PRO A 346 -2.85 29.06 -2.16
C PRO A 346 -1.84 27.92 -2.32
N GLU A 347 -1.58 27.15 -1.27
CA GLU A 347 -0.63 26.03 -1.23
C GLU A 347 -1.23 24.71 -1.73
N ILE A 348 -2.56 24.65 -1.95
CA ILE A 348 -3.26 23.42 -2.33
C ILE A 348 -3.02 23.11 -3.80
N THR A 349 -2.59 21.88 -4.07
CA THR A 349 -2.29 21.40 -5.43
C THR A 349 -3.35 20.44 -5.98
N GLY A 350 -4.14 19.82 -5.10
CA GLY A 350 -5.19 18.88 -5.48
C GLY A 350 -5.80 18.19 -4.27
N TYR A 351 -6.63 17.18 -4.55
CA TYR A 351 -7.31 16.40 -3.52
C TYR A 351 -7.18 14.91 -3.84
N SER A 352 -7.12 14.06 -2.82
CA SER A 352 -7.21 12.61 -2.99
C SER A 352 -8.36 12.00 -2.23
N ALA A 353 -8.90 10.91 -2.77
CA ALA A 353 -9.90 10.09 -2.10
C ALA A 353 -9.35 8.67 -1.86
N CYS A 354 -9.51 8.17 -0.63
CA CYS A 354 -9.15 6.80 -0.27
C CYS A 354 -10.39 5.90 -0.26
N TRP A 355 -10.22 4.72 -0.83
CA TRP A 355 -11.27 3.72 -1.00
C TRP A 355 -10.85 2.42 -0.34
N TYR A 356 -11.75 1.79 0.40
CA TYR A 356 -11.55 0.46 0.97
C TYR A 356 -12.86 -0.33 0.92
N LYS A 357 -12.83 -1.55 0.34
CA LYS A 357 -14.02 -2.38 0.10
C LYS A 357 -15.17 -1.58 -0.54
N ASP A 358 -14.84 -0.80 -1.58
CA ASP A 358 -15.76 0.09 -2.31
C ASP A 358 -16.42 1.22 -1.50
N GLN A 359 -15.89 1.53 -0.32
CA GLN A 359 -16.37 2.64 0.50
C GLN A 359 -15.36 3.78 0.51
N LEU A 360 -15.85 5.02 0.41
CA LEU A 360 -15.03 6.21 0.65
C LEU A 360 -14.69 6.26 2.14
N VAL A 361 -13.41 6.09 2.49
CA VAL A 361 -12.95 5.99 3.88
C VAL A 361 -12.15 7.19 4.35
N ASP A 362 -11.55 7.94 3.43
CA ASP A 362 -10.75 9.12 3.73
C ASP A 362 -10.67 10.09 2.53
N LEU A 363 -10.39 11.36 2.83
CA LEU A 363 -10.19 12.44 1.86
C LEU A 363 -8.98 13.28 2.29
N HIS A 364 -8.09 13.62 1.36
CA HIS A 364 -6.87 14.34 1.68
C HIS A 364 -6.68 15.58 0.81
N THR A 365 -6.34 16.71 1.42
CA THR A 365 -5.94 17.93 0.72
C THR A 365 -4.43 17.92 0.49
N HIS A 366 -4.00 17.98 -0.78
CA HIS A 366 -2.58 17.95 -1.11
C HIS A 366 -1.93 19.33 -1.10
N LYS A 367 -0.72 19.44 -0.55
CA LYS A 367 0.11 20.64 -0.55
C LYS A 367 1.52 20.36 -1.09
N ALA A 368 2.17 21.38 -1.63
CA ALA A 368 3.56 21.26 -2.08
C ALA A 368 4.47 20.85 -0.90
N GLU A 369 5.36 19.88 -1.14
CA GLU A 369 6.38 19.40 -0.18
C GLU A 369 5.83 18.83 1.14
N GLU A 370 4.59 18.32 1.14
CA GLU A 370 4.03 17.69 2.33
C GLU A 370 4.62 16.31 2.65
N SER A 371 4.41 15.86 3.90
CA SER A 371 4.74 14.49 4.30
C SER A 371 3.77 13.49 3.68
N LEU A 372 4.30 12.49 2.97
CA LEU A 372 3.52 11.41 2.36
C LEU A 372 3.21 10.26 3.33
N ALA A 373 3.44 10.46 4.63
CA ALA A 373 3.30 9.40 5.63
C ALA A 373 1.85 8.90 5.82
N PHE A 374 0.85 9.74 5.55
CA PHE A 374 -0.58 9.40 5.70
C PHE A 374 -1.01 8.22 4.82
N TYR A 375 -0.39 8.01 3.65
CA TYR A 375 -0.66 6.86 2.79
C TYR A 375 -0.42 5.51 3.48
N ARG A 376 0.53 5.44 4.42
CA ARG A 376 0.87 4.20 5.15
C ARG A 376 -0.13 3.88 6.25
N GLU A 377 -0.74 4.89 6.85
CA GLU A 377 -1.58 4.77 8.04
C GLU A 377 -2.82 3.90 7.80
N LEU A 378 -3.58 4.22 6.74
CA LEU A 378 -4.75 3.44 6.33
C LEU A 378 -4.39 2.04 5.81
N GLY A 379 -3.24 1.92 5.13
CA GLY A 379 -2.73 0.64 4.65
C GLY A 379 -2.48 -0.35 5.80
N GLU A 380 -1.81 0.09 6.87
CA GLU A 380 -1.56 -0.74 8.05
C GLU A 380 -2.85 -1.06 8.81
N MET A 381 -3.76 -0.09 8.99
CA MET A 381 -5.07 -0.34 9.59
C MET A 381 -5.88 -1.41 8.84
N ALA A 382 -5.83 -1.40 7.51
CA ALA A 382 -6.50 -2.39 6.67
C ALA A 382 -5.85 -3.77 6.72
N LYS A 383 -4.51 -3.85 6.67
CA LYS A 383 -3.76 -5.13 6.82
C LYS A 383 -4.13 -5.84 8.12
N HIS A 384 -4.31 -5.09 9.21
CA HIS A 384 -4.72 -5.65 10.50
C HIS A 384 -6.16 -6.20 10.54
N LYS A 385 -7.07 -5.74 9.65
CA LYS A 385 -8.42 -6.30 9.51
C LYS A 385 -8.46 -7.53 8.60
N LEU A 386 -7.57 -7.59 7.60
CA LEU A 386 -7.57 -8.64 6.56
C LEU A 386 -7.25 -10.05 7.09
N SER A 387 -6.49 -10.18 8.18
CA SER A 387 -6.11 -11.51 8.72
C SER A 387 -7.30 -12.35 9.23
N LYS A 388 -8.52 -11.81 9.19
CA LYS A 388 -9.76 -12.49 9.59
C LYS A 388 -10.50 -13.20 8.45
N GLU A 389 -10.29 -12.83 7.19
CA GLU A 389 -11.05 -13.38 6.06
C GLU A 389 -10.27 -14.51 5.37
N LYS A 390 -10.34 -15.73 5.92
CA LYS A 390 -9.93 -16.92 5.17
C LYS A 390 -10.85 -17.09 3.95
N SER A 391 -10.26 -16.90 2.77
CA SER A 391 -10.59 -17.47 1.46
C SER A 391 -12.06 -17.82 1.17
N ASN A 392 -12.68 -17.08 0.25
CA ASN A 392 -13.55 -17.68 -0.77
C ASN A 392 -13.76 -16.83 -2.04
N ASP A 393 -13.21 -15.60 -2.14
CA ASP A 393 -13.25 -14.85 -3.40
C ASP A 393 -11.86 -14.29 -3.73
N SER A 394 -11.28 -14.75 -4.83
CA SER A 394 -9.88 -14.57 -5.20
C SER A 394 -9.66 -13.49 -6.26
N THR A 395 -10.48 -12.44 -6.30
CA THR A 395 -10.49 -11.52 -7.47
C THR A 395 -10.38 -10.03 -7.18
N THR A 396 -10.37 -9.55 -5.94
CA THR A 396 -10.14 -8.12 -5.66
C THR A 396 -9.17 -7.91 -4.49
N SER A 397 -8.04 -7.27 -4.79
CA SER A 397 -7.08 -6.82 -3.77
C SER A 397 -7.82 -5.99 -2.72
N SER A 398 -7.84 -6.49 -1.49
CA SER A 398 -8.58 -5.90 -0.38
C SER A 398 -7.81 -4.76 0.31
N SER A 399 -6.75 -4.22 -0.32
CA SER A 399 -5.98 -3.09 0.22
C SER A 399 -6.66 -1.75 -0.11
N PRO A 400 -6.55 -0.73 0.77
CA PRO A 400 -7.01 0.61 0.44
C PRO A 400 -6.31 1.16 -0.80
N HIS A 401 -7.05 1.82 -1.68
CA HIS A 401 -6.48 2.48 -2.86
C HIS A 401 -6.86 3.96 -2.91
N TRP A 402 -6.04 4.76 -3.59
CA TRP A 402 -6.19 6.21 -3.64
C TRP A 402 -6.38 6.70 -5.07
N THR A 403 -7.26 7.68 -5.26
CA THR A 403 -7.41 8.44 -6.51
C THR A 403 -7.02 9.87 -6.25
N TYR A 404 -6.27 10.49 -7.18
CA TYR A 404 -5.83 11.88 -7.08
C TYR A 404 -6.57 12.74 -8.10
N HIS A 405 -6.98 13.93 -7.67
CA HIS A 405 -7.75 14.91 -8.43
C HIS A 405 -7.00 16.26 -8.38
N PRO A 406 -6.13 16.55 -9.36
CA PRO A 406 -5.32 17.78 -9.36
C PRO A 406 -6.15 19.03 -9.68
N LEU A 407 -5.74 20.17 -9.11
CA LEU A 407 -6.23 21.49 -9.48
C LEU A 407 -5.31 22.14 -10.51
N SER A 408 -5.90 22.76 -11.53
CA SER A 408 -5.18 23.55 -12.52
C SER A 408 -4.77 24.92 -11.95
N PRO A 409 -3.75 25.59 -12.52
CA PRO A 409 -3.37 26.94 -12.12
C PRO A 409 -4.57 27.91 -12.13
N GLY A 410 -4.83 28.56 -11.00
CA GLY A 410 -5.97 29.48 -10.83
C GLY A 410 -7.35 28.81 -10.76
N GLU A 411 -7.41 27.49 -10.69
CA GLU A 411 -8.64 26.75 -10.44
C GLU A 411 -8.98 26.78 -8.94
N ARG A 412 -10.24 27.10 -8.64
CA ARG A 412 -10.77 27.17 -7.28
C ARG A 412 -12.11 26.47 -7.20
N VAL A 413 -12.38 25.82 -6.08
CA VAL A 413 -13.63 25.11 -5.81
C VAL A 413 -14.70 26.12 -5.44
N GLU A 414 -15.77 26.19 -6.23
CA GLU A 414 -16.93 27.05 -6.00
C GLU A 414 -18.01 26.35 -5.17
N GLN A 415 -18.20 25.05 -5.36
CA GLN A 415 -19.24 24.28 -4.67
C GLN A 415 -18.75 22.87 -4.33
N VAL A 416 -19.25 22.34 -3.22
CA VAL A 416 -19.01 20.98 -2.75
C VAL A 416 -20.34 20.28 -2.57
N TRP A 417 -20.53 19.18 -3.28
CA TRP A 417 -21.74 18.38 -3.29
C TRP A 417 -21.49 17.03 -2.63
N LEU A 418 -22.37 16.62 -1.73
CA LEU A 418 -22.33 15.31 -1.09
C LEU A 418 -23.48 14.46 -1.63
N ARG A 419 -23.17 13.24 -2.04
CA ARG A 419 -24.15 12.21 -2.35
C ARG A 419 -24.38 11.32 -1.14
N SER A 420 -25.65 11.14 -0.76
CA SER A 420 -26.07 10.21 0.28
C SER A 420 -27.26 9.39 -0.19
N ARG A 421 -27.57 8.31 0.52
CA ARG A 421 -28.77 7.51 0.26
C ARG A 421 -30.01 8.35 0.58
N LYS A 422 -31.02 8.28 -0.27
CA LYS A 422 -32.31 8.94 -0.03
C LYS A 422 -33.05 8.19 1.08
N GLU A 423 -33.45 8.89 2.14
CA GLU A 423 -34.33 8.32 3.17
C GLU A 423 -35.69 7.96 2.52
N ALA A 424 -36.13 6.72 2.65
CA ALA A 424 -37.45 6.33 2.17
C ALA A 424 -38.51 7.05 3.03
N GLY A 425 -39.25 7.97 2.43
CA GLY A 425 -40.33 8.66 3.13
C GLY A 425 -41.36 7.66 3.66
N GLU A 426 -41.77 7.85 4.90
CA GLU A 426 -42.73 7.04 5.68
C GLU A 426 -44.15 6.90 5.05
N LYS A 427 -44.36 7.33 3.80
CA LYS A 427 -45.67 7.39 3.14
C LYS A 427 -45.85 6.50 1.91
N ASP A 428 -44.82 5.83 1.41
CA ASP A 428 -44.92 4.93 0.25
C ASP A 428 -44.74 3.45 0.64
N THR A 429 -45.63 2.94 1.50
CA THR A 429 -45.82 1.50 1.64
C THR A 429 -47.25 1.14 1.28
N THR A 430 -47.49 0.89 -0.01
CA THR A 430 -48.57 -0.01 -0.40
C THR A 430 -48.15 -1.44 -0.06
N GLU A 431 -49.06 -2.21 0.53
CA GLU A 431 -48.79 -3.46 1.29
C GLU A 431 -48.27 -4.66 0.47
N ASP A 432 -47.81 -4.51 -0.78
CA ASP A 432 -47.72 -5.64 -1.72
C ASP A 432 -46.32 -6.01 -2.26
N GLU A 433 -45.25 -5.76 -1.50
CA GLU A 433 -43.92 -6.29 -1.84
C GLU A 433 -43.17 -6.89 -0.63
N ARG A 434 -43.67 -8.03 -0.11
CA ARG A 434 -42.82 -9.01 0.59
C ARG A 434 -42.04 -9.84 -0.43
N ARG A 435 -41.04 -9.23 -1.07
CA ARG A 435 -39.90 -9.98 -1.64
C ARG A 435 -38.66 -9.67 -0.81
N PRO A 436 -37.76 -10.64 -0.58
CA PRO A 436 -36.46 -10.34 0.02
C PRO A 436 -35.73 -9.38 -0.91
N LYS A 437 -35.44 -8.16 -0.45
CA LYS A 437 -34.59 -7.21 -1.20
C LYS A 437 -33.22 -7.88 -1.44
N PRO A 438 -32.70 -7.92 -2.67
CA PRO A 438 -31.34 -8.38 -2.90
C PRO A 438 -30.37 -7.49 -2.11
N SER A 439 -29.29 -8.11 -1.65
CA SER A 439 -28.25 -7.59 -0.75
C SER A 439 -27.37 -6.52 -1.42
N ASP A 440 -27.95 -5.48 -1.98
CA ASP A 440 -27.21 -4.38 -2.59
C ASP A 440 -26.71 -3.45 -1.48
N THR A 441 -25.56 -3.83 -0.93
CA THR A 441 -24.89 -3.24 0.24
C THR A 441 -23.85 -2.18 -0.16
N THR A 442 -23.89 -1.72 -1.41
CA THR A 442 -22.96 -0.69 -1.91
C THR A 442 -23.37 0.69 -1.36
N ASN A 443 -22.68 1.13 -0.30
CA ASN A 443 -22.79 2.47 0.27
C ASN A 443 -22.58 3.54 -0.82
N GLY A 444 -23.63 4.29 -1.15
CA GLY A 444 -23.63 5.28 -2.23
C GLY A 444 -22.98 6.64 -1.91
N THR A 445 -22.12 6.75 -0.89
CA THR A 445 -21.49 8.03 -0.51
C THR A 445 -20.49 8.50 -1.57
N ALA A 446 -20.64 9.73 -2.04
CA ALA A 446 -19.72 10.37 -2.97
C ALA A 446 -19.58 11.85 -2.64
N ILE A 447 -18.45 12.47 -2.96
CA ILE A 447 -18.27 13.92 -2.90
C ILE A 447 -17.91 14.43 -4.28
N SER A 448 -18.45 15.57 -4.68
CA SER A 448 -18.14 16.20 -5.96
C SER A 448 -17.80 17.67 -5.76
N LEU A 449 -16.70 18.11 -6.39
CA LEU A 449 -16.20 19.48 -6.31
C LEU A 449 -16.45 20.18 -7.64
N VAL A 450 -17.24 21.25 -7.63
CA VAL A 450 -17.48 22.09 -8.81
C VAL A 450 -16.54 23.27 -8.76
N THR A 451 -15.78 23.52 -9.82
CA THR A 451 -14.76 24.58 -9.87
C THR A 451 -15.19 25.77 -10.72
N ASN A 452 -14.50 26.90 -10.55
CA ASN A 452 -14.72 28.12 -11.34
C ASN A 452 -14.40 28.00 -12.83
N GLN A 453 -13.80 26.88 -13.22
CA GLN A 453 -13.49 26.55 -14.62
C GLN A 453 -14.54 25.60 -15.21
N SER A 454 -15.71 25.48 -14.56
CA SER A 454 -16.78 24.56 -14.94
C SER A 454 -16.32 23.10 -15.02
N ARG A 455 -15.34 22.71 -14.20
CA ARG A 455 -14.93 21.31 -14.03
C ARG A 455 -15.61 20.73 -12.80
N THR A 456 -16.01 19.47 -12.91
CA THR A 456 -16.60 18.70 -11.81
C THR A 456 -15.65 17.55 -11.45
N LEU A 457 -15.13 17.57 -10.22
CA LEU A 457 -14.23 16.54 -9.69
C LEU A 457 -15.02 15.61 -8.75
N THR A 458 -15.53 14.51 -9.29
CA THR A 458 -16.32 13.54 -8.51
C THR A 458 -15.45 12.43 -7.93
N MET A 459 -15.56 12.23 -6.61
CA MET A 459 -14.94 11.18 -5.83
C MET A 459 -16.05 10.25 -5.32
N GLY A 460 -16.38 9.22 -6.11
CA GLY A 460 -17.50 8.29 -5.87
C GLY A 460 -17.84 7.46 -7.10
N ARG A 461 -18.38 6.25 -6.91
CA ARG A 461 -18.86 5.39 -8.02
C ARG A 461 -20.14 5.98 -8.66
N SER A 462 -20.48 5.53 -9.87
CA SER A 462 -21.66 5.99 -10.63
C SER A 462 -22.98 5.77 -9.85
N SER A 463 -23.98 6.58 -10.19
CA SER A 463 -25.23 6.75 -9.46
C SER A 463 -26.06 5.47 -9.36
N SER A 464 -26.67 5.24 -8.18
CA SER A 464 -27.88 4.42 -8.08
C SER A 464 -29.10 5.34 -8.08
N SER A 465 -30.23 4.84 -8.58
CA SER A 465 -31.53 5.53 -8.62
C SER A 465 -32.08 5.94 -7.23
N HIS A 466 -31.43 5.49 -6.15
CA HIS A 466 -31.80 5.75 -4.75
C HIS A 466 -30.87 6.73 -4.02
N SER A 467 -30.08 7.52 -4.75
CA SER A 467 -29.14 8.50 -4.19
C SER A 467 -29.59 9.94 -4.42
N GLU A 468 -29.31 10.83 -3.46
CA GLU A 468 -29.56 12.27 -3.56
C GLU A 468 -28.24 13.05 -3.44
N TRP A 469 -28.13 14.13 -4.20
CA TRP A 469 -27.01 15.08 -4.13
C TRP A 469 -27.45 16.32 -3.37
N LYS A 470 -26.63 16.75 -2.40
CA LYS A 470 -26.85 17.94 -1.60
C LYS A 470 -25.62 18.83 -1.63
N CYS A 471 -25.79 20.11 -1.96
CA CYS A 471 -24.73 21.11 -1.82
C CYS A 471 -24.45 21.33 -0.32
N ILE A 472 -23.23 21.00 0.12
CA ILE A 472 -22.81 21.08 1.53
C ILE A 472 -21.86 22.24 1.81
N ALA A 473 -21.14 22.74 0.82
CA ALA A 473 -20.31 23.93 0.98
C ALA A 473 -20.26 24.74 -0.32
N LYS A 474 -20.08 26.05 -0.17
CA LYS A 474 -19.99 27.00 -1.29
C LYS A 474 -18.94 28.05 -0.99
N GLU A 475 -18.25 28.50 -2.02
CA GLU A 475 -17.36 29.65 -1.94
C GLU A 475 -18.14 30.90 -1.52
N SER A 476 -17.60 31.61 -0.53
CA SER A 476 -18.15 32.87 -0.05
C SER A 476 -17.04 33.92 0.00
N THR A 477 -17.38 35.18 -0.21
CA THR A 477 -16.44 36.31 -0.08
C THR A 477 -15.88 36.45 1.34
N ASP A 478 -16.54 35.87 2.33
CA ASP A 478 -16.27 36.11 3.75
C ASP A 478 -15.46 34.97 4.39
N SER A 479 -15.39 33.79 3.77
CA SER A 479 -14.61 32.64 4.27
C SER A 479 -14.34 31.59 3.19
N PRO A 480 -13.14 30.96 3.18
CA PRO A 480 -12.84 29.86 2.28
C PRO A 480 -13.76 28.67 2.57
N ALA A 481 -14.13 27.92 1.53
CA ALA A 481 -14.93 26.71 1.70
C ALA A 481 -14.17 25.71 2.59
N LEU A 482 -14.89 25.11 3.53
CA LEU A 482 -14.34 24.18 4.51
C LEU A 482 -15.38 23.12 4.82
N VAL A 483 -14.95 21.86 4.73
CA VAL A 483 -15.75 20.70 5.10
C VAL A 483 -14.98 19.90 6.12
N TYR A 484 -15.66 19.34 7.09
CA TYR A 484 -15.08 18.39 8.02
C TYR A 484 -15.69 17.02 7.81
N PHE A 485 -14.92 15.97 8.09
CA PHE A 485 -15.41 14.60 7.98
C PHE A 485 -14.72 13.68 8.99
N SER A 486 -15.36 12.55 9.32
CA SER A 486 -14.83 11.55 10.27
C SER A 486 -14.37 10.30 9.52
N PRO A 487 -13.05 10.10 9.29
CA PRO A 487 -12.52 8.97 8.52
C PRO A 487 -12.69 7.65 9.29
N ARG A 488 -13.13 6.60 8.59
CA ARG A 488 -13.29 5.24 9.14
C ARG A 488 -13.16 4.19 8.05
N LEU A 489 -12.55 3.04 8.38
CA LEU A 489 -12.48 1.89 7.48
C LEU A 489 -13.86 1.32 7.08
N GLY A 490 -14.92 1.62 7.86
CA GLY A 490 -16.30 1.24 7.55
C GLY A 490 -17.09 2.31 6.79
N GLY A 491 -16.38 3.21 6.09
CA GLY A 491 -16.89 4.36 5.38
C GLY A 491 -16.95 5.62 6.25
N ILE A 492 -16.71 6.79 5.65
CA ILE A 492 -16.93 8.08 6.31
C ILE A 492 -18.39 8.13 6.78
N SER A 493 -18.60 8.35 8.09
CA SER A 493 -19.93 8.27 8.72
C SER A 493 -20.61 9.62 8.94
N LEU A 494 -19.83 10.71 8.97
CA LEU A 494 -20.30 12.05 9.27
C LEU A 494 -19.48 13.08 8.50
N PHE A 495 -20.19 13.99 7.84
CA PHE A 495 -19.65 15.25 7.31
C PHE A 495 -20.26 16.43 8.08
N ALA A 496 -19.50 17.51 8.23
CA ALA A 496 -19.99 18.77 8.77
C ALA A 496 -19.45 19.95 7.97
N SER A 497 -20.24 20.99 7.77
CA SER A 497 -19.82 22.19 7.03
C SER A 497 -20.64 23.40 7.46
N PRO A 498 -20.15 24.64 7.26
CA PRO A 498 -20.96 25.83 7.51
C PRO A 498 -22.28 25.78 6.73
N THR A 499 -23.40 26.15 7.37
CA THR A 499 -24.72 26.11 6.77
C THR A 499 -24.79 27.00 5.51
N VAL A 500 -25.04 26.37 4.36
CA VAL A 500 -25.23 27.08 3.09
C VAL A 500 -26.63 27.68 3.04
N LYS A 501 -26.74 29.01 2.99
CA LYS A 501 -28.04 29.70 2.86
C LYS A 501 -28.64 29.43 1.48
N GLY A 502 -29.82 28.81 1.44
CA GLY A 502 -30.58 28.59 0.20
C GLY A 502 -30.29 27.28 -0.54
N SER A 503 -29.68 26.28 0.12
CA SER A 503 -29.37 24.96 -0.46
C SER A 503 -30.57 24.30 -1.16
N ASP A 504 -31.78 24.49 -0.62
CA ASP A 504 -33.00 23.85 -1.13
C ASP A 504 -33.48 24.42 -2.47
N LYS A 505 -32.85 25.50 -2.96
CA LYS A 505 -33.13 26.14 -4.25
C LYS A 505 -32.03 25.95 -5.28
N GLU A 506 -30.93 25.28 -4.93
CA GLU A 506 -29.84 25.08 -5.88
C GLU A 506 -30.19 23.99 -6.89
N THR A 507 -30.00 24.30 -8.17
CA THR A 507 -30.20 23.35 -9.25
C THR A 507 -28.97 22.46 -9.33
N LEU A 508 -29.19 21.15 -9.27
CA LEU A 508 -28.14 20.16 -9.47
C LEU A 508 -27.37 20.48 -10.76
N PRO A 509 -26.03 20.56 -10.74
CA PRO A 509 -25.23 20.71 -11.96
C PRO A 509 -25.62 19.65 -12.99
N ALA A 510 -25.71 20.03 -14.26
CA ALA A 510 -26.19 19.13 -15.33
C ALA A 510 -25.36 17.83 -15.42
N GLU A 511 -24.06 17.91 -15.13
CA GLU A 511 -23.10 16.80 -15.09
C GLU A 511 -23.30 15.85 -13.89
N LEU A 512 -24.05 16.26 -12.86
CA LEU A 512 -24.38 15.43 -11.70
C LEU A 512 -25.79 14.84 -11.77
N ALA A 513 -26.55 15.16 -12.83
CA ALA A 513 -27.86 14.56 -13.07
C ALA A 513 -27.72 13.05 -13.34
N PRO A 514 -28.63 12.20 -12.85
CA PRO A 514 -28.55 10.77 -13.05
C PRO A 514 -28.70 10.43 -14.54
N GLU A 515 -27.61 10.04 -15.19
CA GLU A 515 -27.67 9.42 -16.51
C GLU A 515 -28.17 7.97 -16.39
N SER A 516 -28.75 7.45 -17.47
CA SER A 516 -29.30 6.10 -17.54
C SER A 516 -28.25 5.04 -17.23
N GLU A 517 -28.62 4.04 -16.40
CA GLU A 517 -27.80 2.89 -15.98
C GLU A 517 -26.92 2.35 -17.12
N THR A 518 -25.65 2.75 -17.10
CA THR A 518 -24.57 2.07 -17.80
C THR A 518 -23.50 1.76 -16.75
N ASP A 519 -23.21 0.48 -16.56
CA ASP A 519 -22.31 -0.08 -15.52
C ASP A 519 -20.82 0.28 -15.70
N LEU A 520 -20.51 1.30 -16.50
CA LEU A 520 -19.15 1.69 -16.80
C LEU A 520 -18.76 2.88 -15.94
N VAL A 521 -17.72 2.67 -15.12
CA VAL A 521 -16.99 3.72 -14.43
C VAL A 521 -16.58 4.75 -15.48
N GLU A 522 -17.16 5.95 -15.45
CA GLU A 522 -16.69 7.08 -16.24
C GLU A 522 -15.26 7.40 -15.78
N THR A 523 -14.28 6.87 -16.51
CA THR A 523 -12.89 7.25 -16.32
C THR A 523 -12.74 8.66 -16.88
N PRO A 524 -12.12 9.60 -16.13
CA PRO A 524 -11.94 10.97 -16.63
C PRO A 524 -11.14 10.90 -17.94
N GLU A 525 -11.74 11.40 -19.01
CA GLU A 525 -11.10 11.51 -20.31
C GLU A 525 -9.94 12.51 -20.20
N VAL A 526 -8.71 12.03 -20.41
CA VAL A 526 -7.51 12.87 -20.35
C VAL A 526 -7.07 13.24 -21.76
N SER A 527 -6.85 14.54 -21.97
CA SER A 527 -6.28 15.05 -23.22
C SER A 527 -4.81 14.67 -23.32
N LEU A 528 -4.36 14.33 -24.51
CA LEU A 528 -2.95 14.00 -24.77
C LEU A 528 -2.22 15.16 -25.44
N ASP A 529 -2.95 16.21 -25.80
CA ASP A 529 -2.40 17.37 -26.47
C ASP A 529 -1.58 18.21 -25.48
N ALA A 530 -0.39 18.64 -25.91
CA ALA A 530 0.50 19.49 -25.14
C ALA A 530 0.91 18.94 -23.75
N VAL A 531 0.91 17.62 -23.56
CA VAL A 531 1.53 17.00 -22.38
C VAL A 531 3.03 17.28 -22.40
N ARG A 532 3.57 17.69 -21.26
CA ARG A 532 4.99 17.98 -21.03
C ARG A 532 5.69 16.82 -20.35
N GLU A 533 5.10 16.31 -19.27
CA GLU A 533 5.66 15.25 -18.42
C GLU A 533 4.55 14.29 -17.99
N VAL A 534 4.90 13.02 -17.80
CA VAL A 534 4.02 11.99 -17.21
C VAL A 534 4.73 11.41 -16.00
N GLN A 535 4.08 11.51 -14.84
CA GLN A 535 4.53 10.88 -13.60
C GLN A 535 3.80 9.55 -13.40
N ILE A 536 4.57 8.49 -13.16
CA ILE A 536 4.08 7.11 -13.17
C ILE A 536 4.03 6.59 -11.74
N CYS A 537 2.84 6.15 -11.32
CA CYS A 537 2.62 5.50 -10.04
C CYS A 537 2.66 3.98 -10.21
N ARG A 538 3.50 3.28 -9.42
CA ARG A 538 3.62 1.82 -9.46
C ARG A 538 3.20 1.19 -8.13
N GLU A 539 2.36 0.18 -8.20
CA GLU A 539 2.03 -0.69 -7.05
C GLU A 539 2.80 -2.00 -7.14
N GLN A 540 3.32 -2.46 -6.00
CA GLN A 540 4.01 -3.73 -5.90
C GLN A 540 3.02 -4.81 -5.46
N SER A 541 2.91 -5.88 -6.24
CA SER A 541 2.10 -7.04 -5.86
C SER A 541 2.80 -7.87 -4.77
N ASP A 542 2.03 -8.67 -4.02
CA ASP A 542 2.53 -9.58 -2.97
C ASP A 542 3.60 -10.58 -3.48
N LYS A 543 3.69 -10.79 -4.79
CA LYS A 543 4.67 -11.66 -5.46
C LYS A 543 5.89 -10.90 -6.01
N GLY A 544 6.04 -9.61 -5.70
CA GLY A 544 7.19 -8.79 -6.07
C GLY A 544 7.12 -8.14 -7.46
N ALA A 545 6.13 -8.47 -8.30
CA ALA A 545 5.93 -7.83 -9.60
C ALA A 545 5.32 -6.42 -9.43
N SER A 546 5.92 -5.40 -10.04
CA SER A 546 5.40 -4.02 -10.04
C SER A 546 4.50 -3.76 -11.25
N SER A 547 3.31 -3.22 -11.02
CA SER A 547 2.38 -2.77 -12.07
C SER A 547 2.14 -1.27 -11.97
N ILE A 548 1.95 -0.61 -13.11
CA ILE A 548 1.50 0.78 -13.18
C ILE A 548 0.05 0.82 -12.69
N SER A 549 -0.18 1.53 -11.60
CA SER A 549 -1.49 1.66 -10.97
C SER A 549 -2.22 2.92 -11.43
N GLY A 550 -1.47 3.96 -11.82
CA GLY A 550 -2.00 5.25 -12.25
C GLY A 550 -0.95 6.15 -12.88
N LEU A 551 -1.41 7.18 -13.59
CA LEU A 551 -0.61 8.13 -14.35
C LEU A 551 -1.08 9.56 -14.07
N LEU A 552 -0.14 10.47 -13.82
CA LEU A 552 -0.39 11.90 -13.67
C LEU A 552 0.27 12.63 -14.84
N PHE A 553 -0.53 13.33 -15.63
CA PHE A 553 -0.13 14.10 -16.80
C PHE A 553 0.05 15.56 -16.40
N LEU A 554 1.21 16.14 -16.71
CA LEU A 554 1.50 17.56 -16.55
C LEU A 554 1.57 18.21 -17.94
N TYR A 555 0.75 19.23 -18.17
CA TYR A 555 0.66 19.92 -19.46
C TYR A 555 1.60 21.13 -19.54
N LYS A 556 1.86 21.61 -20.76
CA LYS A 556 2.74 22.78 -21.02
C LYS A 556 2.21 24.09 -20.41
N ASP A 557 0.89 24.20 -20.21
CA ASP A 557 0.24 25.34 -19.54
C ASP A 557 0.27 25.25 -18.00
N GLY A 558 0.82 24.16 -17.46
CA GLY A 558 0.90 23.90 -16.03
C GLY A 558 -0.34 23.21 -15.43
N SER A 559 -1.38 22.95 -16.23
CA SER A 559 -2.52 22.13 -15.80
C SER A 559 -2.10 20.67 -15.60
N GLN A 560 -2.93 19.91 -14.88
CA GLN A 560 -2.66 18.50 -14.56
C GLN A 560 -3.93 17.66 -14.70
N ALA A 561 -3.76 16.39 -15.06
CA ALA A 561 -4.83 15.40 -15.10
C ALA A 561 -4.33 14.03 -14.63
N CYS A 562 -5.14 13.30 -13.87
CA CYS A 562 -4.75 12.03 -13.26
C CYS A 562 -5.69 10.90 -13.68
N VAL A 563 -5.14 9.71 -13.94
CA VAL A 563 -5.90 8.51 -14.30
C VAL A 563 -5.45 7.34 -13.44
N GLY A 564 -6.41 6.52 -13.01
CA GLY A 564 -6.15 5.31 -12.22
C GLY A 564 -5.87 5.58 -10.75
N LYS A 565 -5.24 4.60 -10.10
CA LYS A 565 -4.85 4.66 -8.69
C LYS A 565 -3.51 5.37 -8.56
N PHE A 566 -3.49 6.50 -7.87
CA PHE A 566 -2.32 7.35 -7.79
C PHE A 566 -1.97 7.69 -6.35
N ARG A 567 -0.70 7.48 -6.00
CA ARG A 567 -0.12 7.83 -4.71
C ARG A 567 1.26 8.42 -4.91
N PHE A 568 1.54 9.56 -4.30
CA PHE A 568 2.84 10.22 -4.46
C PHE A 568 4.01 9.41 -3.88
N ASP A 569 3.79 8.59 -2.84
CA ASP A 569 4.85 7.76 -2.24
C ASP A 569 5.31 6.63 -3.16
N HIS A 570 4.49 6.29 -4.16
CA HIS A 570 4.72 5.27 -5.18
C HIS A 570 5.01 5.87 -6.58
N ALA A 571 4.98 7.20 -6.72
CA ALA A 571 5.10 7.91 -7.99
C ALA A 571 6.47 8.58 -8.16
N LYS A 572 7.56 7.79 -8.15
CA LYS A 572 8.94 8.31 -8.21
C LYS A 572 9.47 8.51 -9.64
N GLU A 573 8.85 7.87 -10.62
CA GLU A 573 9.27 7.90 -12.02
C GLU A 573 8.57 9.05 -12.74
N VAL A 574 9.35 9.97 -13.32
CA VAL A 574 8.86 11.09 -14.14
C VAL A 574 9.47 10.99 -15.52
N VAL A 575 8.62 10.96 -16.55
CA VAL A 575 9.02 10.84 -17.95
C VAL A 575 8.68 12.11 -18.69
N SER A 576 9.67 12.77 -19.29
CA SER A 576 9.42 13.92 -20.16
C SER A 576 8.91 13.45 -21.52
N VAL A 577 7.78 13.99 -21.94
CA VAL A 577 7.13 13.70 -23.24
C VAL A 577 7.13 14.91 -24.17
N ALA A 578 7.80 16.02 -23.79
CA ALA A 578 7.72 17.30 -24.48
C ALA A 578 8.08 17.25 -25.99
N ASP A 579 8.92 16.28 -26.38
CA ASP A 579 9.41 16.05 -27.74
C ASP A 579 8.75 14.83 -28.44
N SER A 580 7.83 14.13 -27.77
CA SER A 580 7.20 12.90 -28.27
C SER A 580 5.73 13.15 -28.64
N THR A 581 5.32 12.77 -29.86
CA THR A 581 3.93 12.91 -30.33
C THR A 581 3.01 11.77 -29.85
N CYS A 582 3.61 10.69 -29.35
CA CYS A 582 2.91 9.51 -28.83
C CYS A 582 3.73 8.83 -27.73
N PHE A 583 3.06 8.06 -26.87
CA PHE A 583 3.66 7.10 -25.95
C PHE A 583 2.90 5.77 -26.01
N TYR A 584 3.47 4.72 -25.43
CA TYR A 584 2.96 3.35 -25.47
C TYR A 584 2.76 2.83 -24.05
N LEU A 585 1.60 2.22 -23.82
CA LEU A 585 1.27 1.55 -22.57
C LEU A 585 1.24 0.04 -22.80
N GLY A 586 2.13 -0.69 -22.13
CA GLY A 586 2.25 -2.14 -22.22
C GLY A 586 1.52 -2.84 -21.08
N THR A 587 0.75 -3.88 -21.39
CA THR A 587 0.18 -4.79 -20.40
C THR A 587 1.03 -6.05 -20.25
N ARG A 588 1.19 -6.53 -19.01
CA ARG A 588 1.86 -7.78 -18.64
C ARG A 588 0.86 -8.75 -18.05
N TYR A 589 1.10 -10.05 -18.25
CA TYR A 589 0.31 -11.13 -17.65
C TYR A 589 0.88 -11.51 -16.28
N LEU A 590 0.00 -11.67 -15.29
CA LEU A 590 0.32 -12.31 -14.01
C LEU A 590 -0.01 -13.81 -14.08
N ASP A 591 0.66 -14.65 -13.26
CA ASP A 591 0.52 -16.13 -13.20
C ASP A 591 -0.92 -16.69 -13.11
N GLN A 592 -1.91 -15.84 -12.86
CA GLN A 592 -3.34 -16.18 -12.73
C GLN A 592 -4.19 -15.76 -13.94
N GLY A 593 -3.58 -15.30 -15.03
CA GLY A 593 -4.30 -14.82 -16.23
C GLY A 593 -4.79 -13.36 -16.14
N ASN A 594 -4.48 -12.66 -15.05
CA ASN A 594 -4.80 -11.24 -14.89
C ASN A 594 -3.82 -10.36 -15.68
N ARG A 595 -4.35 -9.44 -16.48
CA ARG A 595 -3.56 -8.45 -17.23
C ARG A 595 -3.41 -7.18 -16.40
N VAL A 596 -2.20 -6.69 -16.25
CA VAL A 596 -1.90 -5.43 -15.55
C VAL A 596 -1.07 -4.52 -16.44
N LEU A 597 -1.22 -3.21 -16.30
CA LEU A 597 -0.29 -2.27 -16.95
C LEU A 597 1.09 -2.45 -16.32
N GLY A 598 2.09 -2.77 -17.13
CA GLY A 598 3.45 -3.05 -16.66
C GLY A 598 4.47 -2.02 -17.15
N GLU A 599 4.22 -1.42 -18.32
CA GLU A 599 5.24 -0.66 -19.05
C GLU A 599 4.69 0.64 -19.63
N PHE A 600 5.57 1.64 -19.65
CA PHE A 600 5.36 2.94 -20.29
C PHE A 600 6.59 3.22 -21.15
N CYS A 601 6.41 3.44 -22.45
CA CYS A 601 7.51 3.63 -23.39
C CYS A 601 7.25 4.84 -24.29
N LEU A 602 8.29 5.62 -24.61
CA LEU A 602 8.22 6.71 -25.58
C LEU A 602 8.49 6.23 -27.01
N SER A 603 9.31 5.18 -27.14
CA SER A 603 9.60 4.51 -28.41
C SER A 603 8.55 3.45 -28.74
N LYS A 604 8.36 3.18 -30.03
CA LYS A 604 7.46 2.12 -30.51
C LYS A 604 8.00 0.75 -30.06
N PRO A 605 7.23 -0.04 -29.27
CA PRO A 605 7.59 -1.41 -28.95
C PRO A 605 7.41 -2.31 -30.18
N ASP A 606 8.22 -3.37 -30.29
CA ASP A 606 8.29 -4.26 -31.47
C ASP A 606 6.96 -4.94 -31.83
N VAL A 607 6.03 -5.09 -30.86
CA VAL A 607 4.68 -5.64 -31.04
C VAL A 607 3.64 -4.66 -30.50
N CYS A 608 2.76 -4.13 -31.35
CA CYS A 608 1.70 -3.19 -30.96
C CYS A 608 0.39 -3.64 -31.62
N ILE A 609 -0.55 -4.18 -30.82
CA ILE A 609 -1.73 -4.93 -31.33
C ILE A 609 -2.95 -4.01 -31.49
N PHE A 610 -2.99 -2.85 -30.82
CA PHE A 610 -4.13 -1.92 -30.92
C PHE A 610 -3.68 -0.45 -31.01
N SER A 611 -4.27 0.27 -31.97
CA SER A 611 -4.14 1.71 -32.16
C SER A 611 -5.53 2.32 -31.99
N THR A 612 -5.76 3.06 -30.90
CA THR A 612 -6.95 3.90 -30.74
C THR A 612 -6.56 5.33 -31.04
N THR A 613 -7.06 5.88 -32.15
CA THR A 613 -7.01 7.31 -32.45
C THR A 613 -8.18 8.00 -31.77
N ASN A 614 -8.09 8.21 -30.46
CA ASN A 614 -9.02 9.08 -29.74
C ASN A 614 -8.23 10.25 -29.13
N LYS A 615 -8.74 11.47 -29.33
CA LYS A 615 -8.19 12.72 -28.74
C LYS A 615 -8.26 12.73 -27.21
N SER A 616 -9.16 11.93 -26.66
CA SER A 616 -9.31 11.62 -25.25
C SER A 616 -8.99 10.15 -25.00
N ALA A 617 -8.10 9.87 -24.05
CA ALA A 617 -7.87 8.51 -23.60
C ALA A 617 -8.80 8.20 -22.41
N SER A 618 -9.90 7.48 -22.65
CA SER A 618 -10.58 6.72 -21.60
C SER A 618 -9.77 5.45 -21.35
N ILE A 619 -8.77 5.53 -20.45
CA ILE A 619 -7.99 4.37 -20.05
C ILE A 619 -8.82 3.59 -19.03
N ASN A 620 -9.67 2.66 -19.51
CA ASN A 620 -10.34 1.70 -18.64
C ASN A 620 -9.27 0.79 -18.00
N MET A 621 -8.76 1.20 -16.83
CA MET A 621 -7.80 0.44 -16.03
C MET A 621 -8.44 -0.73 -15.27
N ALA A 622 -9.73 -1.01 -15.49
CA ALA A 622 -10.47 -2.09 -14.86
C ALA A 622 -11.51 -2.66 -15.85
N GLU A 623 -11.11 -3.61 -16.71
CA GLU A 623 -12.06 -4.57 -17.26
C GLU A 623 -11.35 -5.83 -17.78
N SER A 624 -11.53 -6.92 -17.06
CA SER A 624 -11.12 -8.26 -17.48
C SER A 624 -12.07 -8.77 -18.57
N ASN A 625 -11.86 -8.35 -19.80
CA ASN A 625 -12.51 -9.03 -20.92
C ASN A 625 -11.80 -10.36 -21.20
N LYS A 626 -12.46 -11.46 -20.82
CA LYS A 626 -12.11 -12.83 -21.25
C LYS A 626 -12.13 -12.87 -22.77
N LEU A 627 -10.97 -12.74 -23.41
CA LEU A 627 -10.73 -13.28 -24.74
C LEU A 627 -9.93 -14.57 -24.61
N ASN A 628 -10.31 -15.55 -25.42
CA ASN A 628 -9.87 -16.94 -25.39
C ASN A 628 -8.36 -17.13 -25.21
N ASN A 629 -8.03 -18.16 -24.41
CA ASN A 629 -6.72 -18.77 -24.23
C ASN A 629 -5.96 -18.90 -25.56
N ASP A 630 -4.73 -18.35 -25.60
CA ASP A 630 -3.57 -18.79 -26.41
C ASP A 630 -2.51 -17.68 -26.68
N LEU A 631 -2.49 -16.56 -25.91
CA LEU A 631 -1.50 -15.49 -26.09
C LEU A 631 -0.83 -15.09 -24.77
N THR A 632 0.47 -15.35 -24.64
CA THR A 632 1.36 -14.93 -23.53
C THR A 632 2.17 -13.67 -23.87
N GLU A 633 1.81 -12.91 -24.91
CA GLU A 633 2.56 -11.73 -25.35
C GLU A 633 2.05 -10.42 -24.69
N SER A 634 2.98 -9.59 -24.20
CA SER A 634 2.71 -8.23 -23.72
C SER A 634 2.03 -7.40 -24.82
N THR A 635 0.82 -6.89 -24.56
CA THR A 635 0.12 -6.06 -25.57
C THR A 635 0.31 -4.59 -25.29
N TYR A 636 0.79 -3.85 -26.29
CA TYR A 636 1.00 -2.42 -26.19
C TYR A 636 -0.08 -1.65 -26.94
N VAL A 637 -0.61 -0.61 -26.28
CA VAL A 637 -1.52 0.37 -26.86
C VAL A 637 -0.73 1.64 -27.14
N LYS A 638 -0.75 2.10 -28.40
CA LYS A 638 -0.19 3.40 -28.80
C LYS A 638 -1.18 4.52 -28.48
N VAL A 639 -0.69 5.58 -27.87
CA VAL A 639 -1.47 6.74 -27.41
C VAL A 639 -0.83 8.01 -28.01
N CYS A 640 -1.57 8.80 -28.81
CA CYS A 640 -1.02 9.93 -29.60
C CYS A 640 -1.85 11.22 -29.47
N SER A 641 -1.19 12.37 -29.60
CA SER A 641 -1.82 13.69 -29.85
C SER A 641 -1.91 13.93 -31.37
N ASP A 642 -3.10 14.19 -31.92
CA ASP A 642 -3.34 14.21 -33.38
C ASP A 642 -2.58 15.35 -34.12
N HIS A 643 -1.67 14.97 -35.02
CA HIS A 643 -1.49 15.67 -36.30
C HIS A 643 -1.75 14.69 -37.44
N SER A 644 -2.57 15.13 -38.39
CA SER A 644 -3.15 14.37 -39.49
C SER A 644 -2.14 13.47 -40.22
N GLU A 645 -2.29 12.15 -40.06
CA GLU A 645 -1.93 11.21 -41.12
C GLU A 645 -3.17 10.45 -41.58
N THR A 646 -3.45 10.62 -42.87
CA THR A 646 -4.58 10.08 -43.60
C THR A 646 -4.58 8.55 -43.54
N GLN A 647 -5.75 7.96 -43.28
CA GLN A 647 -5.98 6.52 -43.37
C GLN A 647 -5.41 5.95 -44.69
N SER A 648 -4.31 5.21 -44.59
CA SER A 648 -3.86 4.32 -45.65
C SER A 648 -4.18 2.89 -45.23
N ARG A 649 -5.33 2.42 -45.67
CA ARG A 649 -5.74 1.02 -45.63
C ARG A 649 -4.87 0.28 -46.66
N GLN A 650 -3.75 -0.27 -46.23
CA GLN A 650 -2.98 -1.23 -47.01
C GLN A 650 -2.67 -2.44 -46.14
N ILE A 651 -3.33 -3.55 -46.46
CA ILE A 651 -2.92 -4.89 -46.03
C ILE A 651 -1.61 -5.17 -46.75
N VAL A 652 -0.51 -4.84 -46.09
CA VAL A 652 0.84 -5.26 -46.47
C VAL A 652 1.34 -6.07 -45.29
N THR A 653 1.42 -7.38 -45.48
CA THR A 653 2.19 -8.27 -44.61
C THR A 653 3.68 -7.88 -44.75
N SER A 654 4.17 -7.03 -43.85
CA SER A 654 5.60 -6.68 -43.82
C SER A 654 6.16 -6.47 -42.42
N LYS A 655 7.00 -7.43 -42.03
CA LYS A 655 8.33 -7.28 -41.40
C LYS A 655 8.45 -6.32 -40.20
N TYR A 656 8.59 -6.95 -39.03
CA TYR A 656 9.45 -6.60 -37.89
C TYR A 656 10.45 -5.44 -38.15
N LYS A 657 10.48 -4.46 -37.24
CA LYS A 657 11.56 -3.48 -37.03
C LYS A 657 11.76 -3.37 -35.52
N ASP A 658 12.65 -4.15 -34.92
CA ASP A 658 14.11 -3.91 -34.75
C ASP A 658 14.36 -2.87 -33.63
N GLU A 659 14.14 -3.24 -32.36
CA GLU A 659 15.26 -3.06 -31.43
C GLU A 659 16.43 -3.84 -32.02
N LYS A 660 17.53 -3.15 -32.36
CA LYS A 660 18.72 -3.83 -32.87
C LYS A 660 19.32 -4.65 -31.73
N LEU A 661 18.81 -5.85 -31.52
CA LEU A 661 19.47 -6.90 -30.76
C LEU A 661 20.92 -6.94 -31.23
N SER A 662 21.86 -6.95 -30.28
CA SER A 662 23.26 -7.14 -30.64
C SER A 662 23.38 -8.48 -31.37
N PRO A 663 24.31 -8.63 -32.32
CA PRO A 663 24.59 -9.90 -32.97
C PRO A 663 24.72 -11.09 -31.99
N LEU A 664 25.30 -10.88 -30.81
CA LEU A 664 25.35 -11.90 -29.75
C LEU A 664 23.98 -12.23 -29.15
N GLN A 665 23.09 -11.25 -28.97
CA GLN A 665 21.71 -11.51 -28.55
C GLN A 665 20.93 -12.27 -29.63
N LYS A 666 21.10 -11.90 -30.90
CA LYS A 666 20.52 -12.65 -32.04
C LYS A 666 21.02 -14.09 -32.10
N HIS A 667 22.29 -14.32 -31.78
CA HIS A 667 22.88 -15.65 -31.71
C HIS A 667 22.19 -16.56 -30.68
N VAL A 668 21.88 -16.04 -29.48
CA VAL A 668 21.23 -16.83 -28.41
C VAL A 668 19.71 -16.84 -28.49
N GLN A 669 19.10 -15.95 -29.27
CA GLN A 669 17.64 -15.84 -29.44
C GLN A 669 16.99 -17.15 -29.91
N PHE A 670 17.73 -18.03 -30.60
CA PHE A 670 17.22 -19.36 -30.95
C PHE A 670 16.76 -20.19 -29.73
N TRP A 671 17.37 -19.96 -28.57
CA TRP A 671 17.04 -20.64 -27.31
C TRP A 671 16.05 -19.88 -26.43
N ASP A 672 15.79 -18.60 -26.68
CA ASP A 672 14.77 -17.78 -25.99
C ASP A 672 13.49 -17.77 -26.84
N ARG A 673 12.69 -18.83 -26.70
CA ARG A 673 11.65 -19.17 -27.70
C ARG A 673 10.34 -18.43 -27.48
N ASP A 674 10.03 -18.15 -26.24
CA ASP A 674 8.95 -17.27 -25.80
C ASP A 674 9.37 -15.80 -25.79
N ASN A 675 10.66 -15.51 -26.08
CA ASN A 675 11.21 -14.16 -26.25
C ASN A 675 10.95 -13.31 -25.01
N ASP A 676 11.05 -13.93 -23.83
CA ASP A 676 10.88 -13.32 -22.51
C ASP A 676 12.22 -12.78 -21.95
N GLY A 677 13.32 -12.98 -22.69
CA GLY A 677 14.66 -12.56 -22.32
C GLY A 677 15.35 -13.55 -21.36
N ILE A 678 14.76 -14.72 -21.12
CA ILE A 678 15.20 -15.71 -20.14
C ILE A 678 15.31 -17.09 -20.79
N ILE A 679 16.52 -17.63 -20.87
CA ILE A 679 16.74 -19.00 -21.33
C ILE A 679 16.79 -19.92 -20.11
N ASN A 680 15.81 -20.82 -19.98
CA ASN A 680 15.80 -21.84 -18.93
C ASN A 680 16.71 -23.03 -19.32
N PRO A 681 17.18 -23.82 -18.33
CA PRO A 681 17.96 -25.02 -18.64
C PRO A 681 17.28 -25.97 -19.64
N TRP A 682 15.94 -26.07 -19.58
CA TRP A 682 15.18 -26.91 -20.49
C TRP A 682 15.16 -26.38 -21.93
N ASP A 683 15.21 -25.06 -22.11
CA ASP A 683 15.25 -24.44 -23.44
C ASP A 683 16.57 -24.75 -24.15
N VAL A 684 17.67 -24.71 -23.39
CA VAL A 684 19.00 -25.16 -23.87
C VAL A 684 18.94 -26.59 -24.37
N TYR A 685 18.43 -27.53 -23.55
CA TYR A 685 18.29 -28.93 -23.95
C TYR A 685 17.46 -29.07 -25.23
N ASN A 686 16.28 -28.46 -25.29
CA ASN A 686 15.37 -28.55 -26.44
C ASN A 686 15.96 -27.95 -27.71
N GLY A 687 16.63 -26.80 -27.62
CA GLY A 687 17.26 -26.17 -28.77
C GLY A 687 18.32 -27.07 -29.42
N PHE A 688 19.18 -27.72 -28.62
CA PHE A 688 20.15 -28.69 -29.15
C PHE A 688 19.47 -29.92 -29.76
N ARG A 689 18.35 -30.39 -29.20
CA ARG A 689 17.57 -31.49 -29.79
C ARG A 689 16.97 -31.12 -31.14
N GLU A 690 16.55 -29.87 -31.34
CA GLU A 690 15.99 -29.38 -32.60
C GLU A 690 17.04 -29.17 -33.69
N LEU A 691 18.24 -28.71 -33.32
CA LEU A 691 19.41 -28.71 -34.19
C LEU A 691 19.86 -30.14 -34.57
N GLY A 692 19.38 -31.13 -33.81
CA GLY A 692 19.49 -32.56 -34.05
C GLY A 692 20.74 -33.21 -33.52
N PHE A 693 21.26 -32.65 -32.43
CA PHE A 693 22.22 -33.31 -31.57
C PHE A 693 21.54 -34.48 -30.83
N GLY A 694 22.30 -35.55 -30.62
CA GLY A 694 21.85 -36.73 -29.88
C GLY A 694 21.61 -36.45 -28.40
N LEU A 695 20.90 -37.37 -27.73
CA LEU A 695 20.50 -37.25 -26.32
C LEU A 695 21.67 -36.88 -25.39
N PHE A 696 22.81 -37.57 -25.50
CA PHE A 696 23.97 -37.33 -24.64
C PHE A 696 24.56 -35.92 -24.81
N PHE A 697 24.60 -35.42 -26.03
CA PHE A 697 25.10 -34.08 -26.31
C PHE A 697 24.14 -33.02 -25.74
N SER A 698 22.83 -33.20 -25.92
CA SER A 698 21.83 -32.29 -25.35
C SER A 698 21.78 -32.33 -23.82
N ILE A 699 22.10 -33.45 -23.18
CA ILE A 699 22.28 -33.48 -21.71
C ILE A 699 23.56 -32.71 -21.33
N GLY A 700 24.65 -32.89 -22.08
CA GLY A 700 25.90 -32.16 -21.87
C GLY A 700 25.75 -30.65 -22.00
N SER A 701 24.85 -30.15 -22.86
CA SER A 701 24.60 -28.71 -23.00
C SER A 701 23.96 -28.05 -21.78
N LEU A 702 23.45 -28.82 -20.81
CA LEU A 702 22.98 -28.29 -19.52
C LEU A 702 24.12 -27.70 -18.66
N LEU A 703 25.38 -27.92 -19.02
CA LEU A 703 26.51 -27.19 -18.46
C LEU A 703 26.45 -25.69 -18.78
N ILE A 704 25.86 -25.29 -19.91
CA ILE A 704 25.76 -23.87 -20.31
C ILE A 704 25.00 -23.05 -19.25
N PRO A 705 23.76 -23.41 -18.84
CA PRO A 705 23.06 -22.76 -17.73
C PRO A 705 23.85 -22.70 -16.41
N ILE A 706 24.59 -23.76 -16.07
CA ILE A 706 25.38 -23.83 -14.83
C ILE A 706 26.43 -22.72 -14.78
N PHE A 707 27.07 -22.43 -15.91
CA PHE A 707 28.16 -21.46 -15.97
C PHE A 707 27.72 -20.06 -16.41
N PHE A 708 26.65 -19.93 -17.21
CA PHE A 708 26.22 -18.66 -17.79
C PHE A 708 25.18 -17.96 -16.93
N SER A 709 24.50 -18.68 -16.03
CA SER A 709 23.46 -18.09 -15.17
C SER A 709 24.00 -17.02 -14.22
N TYR A 710 25.12 -17.28 -13.53
CA TYR A 710 25.66 -16.30 -12.57
C TYR A 710 26.19 -15.03 -13.26
N PRO A 711 27.05 -15.11 -14.31
CA PRO A 711 27.53 -13.91 -15.01
C PRO A 711 26.41 -13.05 -15.59
N THR A 712 25.40 -13.66 -16.22
CA THR A 712 24.27 -12.90 -16.79
C THR A 712 23.35 -12.32 -15.71
N ARG A 713 23.24 -12.95 -14.54
CA ARG A 713 22.46 -12.43 -13.42
C ARG A 713 23.12 -11.25 -12.70
N LEU A 714 24.43 -11.04 -12.81
CA LEU A 714 25.13 -9.93 -12.15
C LEU A 714 24.60 -8.54 -12.57
N GLY A 715 23.92 -8.42 -13.73
CA GLY A 715 23.19 -7.20 -14.11
C GLY A 715 21.96 -6.89 -13.26
N HIS A 716 21.41 -7.89 -12.57
CA HIS A 716 20.17 -7.80 -11.81
C HIS A 716 20.35 -8.05 -10.31
N SER A 717 21.27 -8.95 -9.92
CA SER A 717 21.49 -9.33 -8.53
C SER A 717 22.86 -9.95 -8.32
N TRP A 718 23.45 -9.73 -7.14
CA TRP A 718 24.69 -10.37 -6.72
C TRP A 718 24.51 -11.81 -6.23
N LEU A 719 23.28 -12.24 -5.93
CA LEU A 719 22.97 -13.61 -5.51
C LEU A 719 22.86 -14.54 -6.74
N PRO A 720 23.37 -15.79 -6.70
CA PRO A 720 23.17 -16.77 -7.76
C PRO A 720 21.69 -17.09 -8.04
N ASP A 721 21.36 -17.46 -9.28
CA ASP A 721 20.01 -17.94 -9.61
C ASP A 721 19.85 -19.41 -9.21
N PRO A 722 18.97 -19.75 -8.25
CA PRO A 722 18.77 -21.15 -7.86
C PRO A 722 18.17 -22.00 -8.99
N LEU A 723 17.59 -21.39 -10.03
CA LEU A 723 17.02 -22.07 -11.19
C LEU A 723 17.97 -22.10 -12.41
N PHE A 724 19.21 -21.59 -12.27
CA PHE A 724 20.22 -21.55 -13.33
C PHE A 724 19.74 -20.89 -14.63
N ARG A 725 18.89 -19.86 -14.55
CA ARG A 725 18.39 -19.12 -15.71
C ARG A 725 19.46 -18.21 -16.32
N ILE A 726 19.50 -18.12 -17.65
CA ILE A 726 20.42 -17.23 -18.40
C ILE A 726 19.63 -16.01 -18.87
N TYR A 727 20.15 -14.81 -18.61
CA TYR A 727 19.51 -13.55 -18.96
C TYR A 727 20.06 -13.02 -20.29
N VAL A 728 19.21 -12.96 -21.32
CA VAL A 728 19.60 -12.60 -22.71
C VAL A 728 20.07 -11.14 -22.80
N ASN A 729 19.44 -10.23 -22.05
CA ASN A 729 19.82 -8.81 -22.05
C ASN A 729 21.26 -8.59 -21.56
N ASP A 730 21.71 -9.42 -20.62
CA ASP A 730 23.03 -9.37 -20.01
C ASP A 730 23.99 -10.46 -20.56
N ILE A 731 23.66 -11.09 -21.70
CA ILE A 731 24.44 -12.21 -22.26
C ILE A 731 25.91 -11.83 -22.58
N HIS A 732 26.16 -10.56 -22.90
CA HIS A 732 27.50 -10.03 -23.14
C HIS A 732 28.42 -10.17 -21.89
N LYS A 733 27.86 -10.29 -20.69
CA LYS A 733 28.62 -10.54 -19.45
C LYS A 733 29.10 -11.99 -19.30
N ALA A 734 28.56 -12.92 -20.08
CA ALA A 734 28.99 -14.32 -20.07
C ALA A 734 30.22 -14.60 -20.95
N LYS A 735 30.72 -13.58 -21.67
CA LYS A 735 31.98 -13.66 -22.44
C LYS A 735 33.17 -13.95 -21.54
N HIS A 736 34.19 -14.63 -22.08
CA HIS A 736 35.38 -15.00 -21.33
C HIS A 736 36.68 -14.59 -22.02
N GLY A 737 37.77 -14.53 -21.25
CA GLY A 737 39.06 -14.00 -21.70
C GLY A 737 39.69 -14.80 -22.85
N SER A 738 39.30 -16.06 -23.02
CA SER A 738 39.79 -16.95 -24.08
C SER A 738 38.89 -17.03 -25.32
N ASP A 739 37.97 -16.08 -25.47
CA ASP A 739 37.15 -15.91 -26.68
C ASP A 739 38.00 -15.42 -27.88
N THR A 740 37.52 -15.63 -29.10
CA THR A 740 38.15 -15.07 -30.31
C THR A 740 38.05 -13.55 -30.43
N GLY A 741 37.20 -12.92 -29.61
CA GLY A 741 36.94 -11.48 -29.65
C GLY A 741 36.18 -11.01 -30.90
N ILE A 742 35.60 -11.91 -31.69
CA ILE A 742 34.76 -11.57 -32.86
C ILE A 742 33.52 -10.80 -32.41
N PHE A 743 32.90 -11.22 -31.31
CA PHE A 743 32.02 -10.34 -30.56
C PHE A 743 32.86 -9.40 -29.69
N ASP A 744 32.62 -8.10 -29.78
CA ASP A 744 33.20 -7.12 -28.86
C ASP A 744 32.58 -7.23 -27.45
N PHE A 745 33.00 -6.34 -26.53
CA PHE A 745 32.56 -6.37 -25.14
C PHE A 745 31.04 -6.21 -24.98
N ASP A 746 30.40 -5.47 -25.89
CA ASP A 746 28.96 -5.19 -25.88
C ASP A 746 28.16 -6.24 -26.68
N GLY A 747 28.84 -7.22 -27.27
CA GLY A 747 28.22 -8.28 -28.08
C GLY A 747 28.01 -7.91 -29.55
N ASN A 748 28.64 -6.86 -30.06
CA ASN A 748 28.60 -6.52 -31.48
C ASN A 748 29.60 -7.35 -32.28
N PHE A 749 29.20 -7.75 -33.49
CA PHE A 749 30.06 -8.50 -34.40
C PHE A 749 31.09 -7.58 -35.05
N SER A 750 32.38 -7.99 -35.04
CA SER A 750 33.48 -7.31 -35.69
C SER A 750 33.86 -8.00 -37.00
N PRO A 751 33.48 -7.45 -38.18
CA PRO A 751 33.85 -8.02 -39.48
C PRO A 751 35.36 -8.05 -39.69
N GLU A 752 36.08 -7.07 -39.17
CA GLU A 752 37.53 -6.96 -39.28
C GLU A 752 38.23 -8.12 -38.57
N ARG A 753 37.85 -8.41 -37.31
CA ARG A 753 38.43 -9.53 -36.55
C ARG A 753 38.07 -10.88 -37.17
N PHE A 754 36.85 -11.01 -37.69
CA PHE A 754 36.41 -12.20 -38.40
C PHE A 754 37.28 -12.45 -39.65
N GLU A 755 37.52 -11.42 -40.46
CA GLU A 755 38.36 -11.53 -41.65
C GLU A 755 39.82 -11.83 -41.29
N GLN A 756 40.36 -11.17 -40.26
CA GLN A 756 41.72 -11.43 -39.75
C GLN A 756 41.90 -12.88 -39.24
N MET A 757 40.84 -13.49 -38.69
CA MET A 757 40.88 -14.89 -38.28
C MET A 757 41.11 -15.81 -39.49
N PHE A 758 40.34 -15.64 -40.57
CA PHE A 758 40.51 -16.45 -41.79
C PHE A 758 41.87 -16.19 -42.44
N GLN A 759 42.29 -14.93 -42.56
CA GLN A 759 43.62 -14.60 -43.12
C GLN A 759 44.78 -15.26 -42.35
N ARG A 760 44.60 -15.53 -41.05
CA ARG A 760 45.63 -16.10 -40.19
C ARG A 760 45.59 -17.63 -40.10
N PHE A 761 44.40 -18.23 -40.18
CA PHE A 761 44.21 -19.65 -39.89
C PHE A 761 43.73 -20.48 -41.07
N ASP A 762 43.17 -19.91 -42.13
CA ASP A 762 42.86 -20.64 -43.36
C ASP A 762 44.16 -20.99 -44.10
N ALA A 763 44.79 -22.09 -43.70
CA ALA A 763 46.06 -22.53 -44.26
C ALA A 763 45.91 -23.11 -45.69
N SER A 764 44.70 -23.56 -46.04
CA SER A 764 44.36 -24.12 -47.36
C SER A 764 44.08 -23.03 -48.41
N GLY A 765 43.66 -21.85 -47.99
CA GLY A 765 43.29 -20.73 -48.87
C GLY A 765 41.99 -20.98 -49.64
N ASP A 766 41.14 -21.89 -49.15
CA ASP A 766 39.88 -22.31 -49.78
C ASP A 766 38.66 -21.59 -49.21
N GLY A 767 38.85 -20.62 -48.30
CA GLY A 767 37.77 -19.87 -47.67
C GLY A 767 37.09 -20.64 -46.55
N GLY A 768 37.80 -21.58 -45.93
CA GLY A 768 37.29 -22.44 -44.87
C GLY A 768 38.30 -22.75 -43.77
N LEU A 769 37.82 -23.29 -42.65
CA LEU A 769 38.67 -23.75 -41.55
C LEU A 769 38.46 -25.25 -41.36
N ASN A 770 39.53 -26.03 -41.44
CA ASN A 770 39.52 -27.45 -41.09
C ASN A 770 39.76 -27.65 -39.58
N ALA A 771 39.71 -28.91 -39.12
CA ALA A 771 39.90 -29.24 -37.70
C ALA A 771 41.27 -28.80 -37.14
N ASP A 772 42.35 -28.91 -37.91
CA ASP A 772 43.69 -28.49 -37.48
C ASP A 772 43.78 -26.98 -37.30
N ASP A 773 43.11 -26.23 -38.18
CA ASP A 773 43.06 -24.76 -38.12
C ASP A 773 42.25 -24.28 -36.91
N LEU A 774 41.12 -24.93 -36.60
CA LEU A 774 40.33 -24.67 -35.39
C LEU A 774 41.11 -25.03 -34.11
N TRP A 775 41.88 -26.12 -34.13
CA TRP A 775 42.73 -26.50 -32.99
C TRP A 775 43.84 -25.47 -32.74
N ARG A 776 44.47 -24.97 -33.81
CA ARG A 776 45.48 -23.88 -33.72
C ARG A 776 44.86 -22.57 -33.25
N LEU A 777 43.66 -22.24 -33.70
CA LEU A 777 42.88 -21.07 -33.26
C LEU A 777 42.62 -21.15 -31.74
N TRP A 778 42.02 -22.25 -31.28
CA TRP A 778 41.75 -22.49 -29.86
C TRP A 778 43.04 -22.43 -29.02
N ALA A 779 44.11 -23.09 -29.46
CA ALA A 779 45.37 -23.12 -28.72
C ALA A 779 46.00 -21.72 -28.56
N LYS A 780 45.80 -20.83 -29.55
CA LYS A 780 46.32 -19.45 -29.58
C LYS A 780 45.53 -18.50 -28.68
N ASP A 781 44.21 -18.67 -28.55
CA ASP A 781 43.34 -17.75 -27.79
C ASP A 781 43.29 -18.03 -26.28
N ARG A 782 44.01 -19.05 -25.79
CA ARG A 782 44.06 -19.38 -24.35
C ARG A 782 44.78 -18.32 -23.52
N CYS A 783 44.03 -17.61 -22.68
CA CYS A 783 44.58 -16.69 -21.69
C CYS A 783 45.06 -17.42 -20.42
N ALA A 784 46.27 -17.11 -19.93
CA ALA A 784 46.89 -17.82 -18.80
C ALA A 784 46.03 -17.87 -17.52
N ALA A 785 45.24 -16.82 -17.27
CA ALA A 785 44.39 -16.69 -16.08
C ALA A 785 42.92 -17.08 -16.32
N ASP A 786 42.62 -17.83 -17.38
CA ASP A 786 41.24 -18.22 -17.75
C ASP A 786 41.07 -19.72 -18.09
N PRO A 787 41.32 -20.66 -17.16
CA PRO A 787 41.15 -22.10 -17.42
C PRO A 787 39.70 -22.52 -17.75
N ALA A 788 38.72 -21.78 -17.21
CA ALA A 788 37.31 -22.01 -17.50
C ALA A 788 36.97 -21.63 -18.95
N GLY A 789 37.41 -20.45 -19.42
CA GLY A 789 37.27 -20.03 -20.81
C GLY A 789 37.99 -20.93 -21.80
N TRP A 790 39.09 -21.61 -21.43
CA TRP A 790 39.69 -22.65 -22.30
C TRP A 790 38.71 -23.77 -22.60
N THR A 791 37.98 -24.21 -21.57
CA THR A 791 37.03 -25.32 -21.68
C THR A 791 35.81 -24.89 -22.49
N PHE A 792 35.30 -23.68 -22.27
CA PHE A 792 34.19 -23.12 -23.05
C PHE A 792 34.56 -22.91 -24.52
N ALA A 793 35.68 -22.26 -24.81
CA ALA A 793 36.16 -22.06 -26.18
C ALA A 793 36.34 -23.40 -26.91
N PHE A 794 36.85 -24.44 -26.25
CA PHE A 794 36.96 -25.77 -26.84
C PHE A 794 35.58 -26.33 -27.21
N MET A 795 34.62 -26.25 -26.28
CA MET A 795 33.27 -26.76 -26.48
C MET A 795 32.51 -25.99 -27.57
N GLU A 796 32.68 -24.66 -27.65
CA GLU A 796 32.10 -23.82 -28.69
C GLU A 796 32.61 -24.24 -30.07
N TRP A 797 33.93 -24.25 -30.28
CA TRP A 797 34.52 -24.63 -31.56
C TRP A 797 34.24 -26.08 -31.95
N TRP A 798 34.25 -27.00 -30.97
CA TRP A 798 33.84 -28.38 -31.18
C TRP A 798 32.39 -28.46 -31.69
N THR A 799 31.47 -27.75 -31.02
CA THR A 799 30.05 -27.74 -31.37
C THR A 799 29.84 -27.14 -32.76
N THR A 800 30.51 -26.02 -33.05
CA THR A 800 30.48 -25.36 -34.36
C THR A 800 31.01 -26.28 -35.46
N TYR A 801 32.13 -26.97 -35.26
CA TYR A 801 32.68 -27.91 -36.22
C TYR A 801 31.72 -29.07 -36.51
N VAL A 802 31.17 -29.69 -35.46
CA VAL A 802 30.20 -30.79 -35.61
C VAL A 802 28.94 -30.33 -36.35
N LEU A 803 28.50 -29.09 -36.13
CA LEU A 803 27.29 -28.54 -36.73
C LEU A 803 27.48 -28.10 -38.19
N LEU A 804 28.64 -27.54 -38.52
CA LEU A 804 28.86 -26.82 -39.79
C LEU A 804 29.74 -27.54 -40.81
N GLN A 805 30.56 -28.51 -40.39
CA GLN A 805 31.54 -29.08 -41.32
C GLN A 805 30.86 -29.79 -42.50
N GLU A 806 31.32 -29.47 -43.70
CA GLU A 806 31.07 -30.21 -44.93
C GLU A 806 32.41 -30.72 -45.45
N ASP A 807 32.56 -32.03 -45.62
CA ASP A 807 33.81 -32.68 -46.04
C ASP A 807 35.04 -32.29 -45.19
N GLY A 808 34.84 -32.06 -43.89
CA GLY A 808 35.90 -31.70 -42.93
C GLY A 808 36.26 -30.21 -42.89
N VAL A 809 35.52 -29.36 -43.60
CA VAL A 809 35.79 -27.91 -43.70
C VAL A 809 34.57 -27.10 -43.27
N VAL A 810 34.79 -26.08 -42.43
CA VAL A 810 33.78 -25.08 -42.05
C VAL A 810 33.95 -23.85 -42.94
N LYS A 811 33.01 -23.62 -43.86
CA LYS A 811 33.04 -22.49 -44.79
C LYS A 811 32.82 -21.16 -44.08
N SER A 812 33.47 -20.10 -44.57
CA SER A 812 33.37 -18.75 -43.98
C SER A 812 31.94 -18.22 -43.90
N ASP A 813 31.12 -18.47 -44.91
CA ASP A 813 29.75 -17.96 -44.97
C ASP A 813 28.82 -18.64 -43.97
N ASP A 814 29.00 -19.94 -43.73
CA ASP A 814 28.23 -20.68 -42.74
C ASP A 814 28.67 -20.32 -41.31
N LEU A 815 29.97 -20.09 -41.10
CA LEU A 815 30.47 -19.60 -39.82
C LEU A 815 29.98 -18.18 -39.52
N ARG A 816 29.91 -17.30 -40.53
CA ARG A 816 29.34 -15.95 -40.39
C ARG A 816 27.86 -16.02 -40.02
N ALA A 817 27.10 -16.92 -40.64
CA ALA A 817 25.69 -17.16 -40.29
C ALA A 817 25.50 -17.72 -38.87
N CYS A 818 26.51 -18.41 -38.32
CA CYS A 818 26.52 -18.81 -36.91
C CYS A 818 26.56 -17.57 -36.01
N TYR A 819 27.48 -16.64 -36.28
CA TYR A 819 27.66 -15.42 -35.49
C TYR A 819 26.49 -14.44 -35.57
N ASP A 820 25.73 -14.40 -36.67
CA ASP A 820 24.54 -13.54 -36.79
C ASP A 820 23.23 -14.19 -36.30
N GLY A 821 23.30 -15.46 -35.87
CA GLY A 821 22.18 -16.23 -35.33
C GLY A 821 21.23 -16.83 -36.37
N SER A 822 21.38 -16.51 -37.66
CA SER A 822 20.49 -16.99 -38.72
C SER A 822 20.65 -18.48 -39.03
N LEU A 823 21.83 -19.04 -38.73
CA LEU A 823 22.15 -20.45 -39.00
C LEU A 823 21.23 -21.43 -38.28
N PHE A 824 20.95 -21.22 -37.00
CA PHE A 824 20.20 -22.18 -36.18
C PHE A 824 18.78 -22.38 -36.70
N TRP A 825 18.13 -21.28 -37.10
CA TRP A 825 16.82 -21.28 -37.74
C TRP A 825 16.85 -21.98 -39.10
N ARG A 826 17.88 -21.70 -39.93
CA ARG A 826 18.08 -22.38 -41.23
C ARG A 826 18.17 -23.91 -41.05
N ILE A 827 18.99 -24.38 -40.11
CA ILE A 827 19.17 -25.82 -39.83
C ILE A 827 17.86 -26.44 -39.33
N LYS A 828 17.15 -25.78 -38.41
CA LYS A 828 15.85 -26.23 -37.91
C LYS A 828 14.83 -26.40 -39.03
N ASP A 829 14.71 -25.40 -39.92
CA ASP A 829 13.76 -25.41 -41.03
C ASP A 829 14.08 -26.47 -42.07
N GLU A 830 15.36 -26.62 -42.43
CA GLU A 830 15.83 -27.68 -43.33
C GLU A 830 15.52 -29.07 -42.78
N ARG A 831 15.65 -29.26 -41.46
CA ARG A 831 15.31 -30.52 -40.78
C ARG A 831 13.81 -30.74 -40.69
N GLY A 832 13.01 -29.68 -40.48
CA GLY A 832 11.55 -29.74 -40.56
C GLY A 832 11.08 -30.22 -41.93
N ARG A 833 11.69 -29.70 -43.02
CA ARG A 833 11.44 -30.16 -44.39
C ARG A 833 11.95 -31.57 -44.66
N ARG A 834 13.16 -31.92 -44.23
CA ARG A 834 13.72 -33.28 -44.39
C ARG A 834 12.98 -34.33 -43.55
N SER A 835 12.30 -33.97 -42.47
CA SER A 835 11.48 -34.93 -41.69
C SER A 835 10.31 -35.53 -42.49
N GLN A 836 9.95 -34.94 -43.64
CA GLN A 836 8.97 -35.50 -44.58
C GLN A 836 9.59 -36.50 -45.60
N CYS A 837 10.91 -36.61 -45.68
CA CYS A 837 11.64 -37.55 -46.54
C CYS A 837 12.64 -38.34 -45.69
N MET A 838 12.41 -39.64 -45.48
CA MET A 838 13.20 -40.46 -44.54
C MET A 838 14.71 -40.49 -44.84
N ASP A 839 15.47 -39.55 -44.27
CA ASP A 839 16.88 -39.72 -43.94
C ASP A 839 17.31 -38.70 -42.86
N ARG A 840 17.62 -39.19 -41.65
CA ARG A 840 18.04 -38.34 -40.52
C ARG A 840 19.56 -38.42 -40.35
N LYS A 841 20.31 -37.38 -40.75
CA LYS A 841 21.67 -37.17 -40.22
C LYS A 841 21.55 -36.85 -38.72
N SER A 842 21.92 -37.82 -37.88
CA SER A 842 21.96 -37.69 -36.42
C SER A 842 23.40 -37.42 -35.99
N PHE A 843 23.63 -36.35 -35.23
CA PHE A 843 24.94 -36.04 -34.67
C PHE A 843 25.07 -36.73 -33.30
N GLY A 844 25.65 -37.93 -33.28
CA GLY A 844 25.89 -38.73 -32.08
C GLY A 844 27.34 -39.22 -31.99
N MET A 845 27.71 -39.89 -30.88
CA MET A 845 29.09 -40.36 -30.61
C MET A 845 29.72 -41.24 -31.71
N ARG A 846 28.95 -41.76 -32.68
CA ARG A 846 29.50 -42.43 -33.87
C ARG A 846 30.23 -41.48 -34.82
N ASN A 847 29.82 -40.22 -34.91
CA ASN A 847 30.54 -39.20 -35.69
C ASN A 847 31.77 -38.65 -34.94
N PHE A 848 31.80 -38.77 -33.61
CA PHE A 848 32.91 -38.35 -32.74
C PHE A 848 34.20 -39.16 -33.00
N PHE A 849 34.10 -40.47 -33.23
CA PHE A 849 35.26 -41.33 -33.57
C PHE A 849 35.55 -41.41 -35.07
N ALA A 850 34.74 -40.77 -35.92
CA ALA A 850 34.97 -40.71 -37.36
C ALA A 850 35.69 -39.43 -37.80
N SER A 851 35.81 -38.44 -36.90
CA SER A 851 36.46 -37.14 -37.14
C SER A 851 37.71 -36.89 -36.28
N ILE A 852 38.24 -37.93 -35.63
CA ILE A 852 39.53 -37.93 -34.90
C ILE A 852 40.50 -38.83 -35.65
#